data_AF-A0A956RA00-F1
#
_entry.id   AF-A0A956RA00-F1
#
_cell.length_a   1.000
_cell.length_b   1.000
_cell.length_c   1.000
_cell.angle_alpha   90.00
_cell.angle_beta   90.00
_cell.angle_gamma   90.00
#
_symmetry.space_group_name_H-M   'P 1'
#
loop_
_entity.id
_entity.type
_entity.pdbx_description
1 polymer ?
#
loop_
_entity_poly.entity_id
_entity_poly.type
_entity_poly.pdbx_seq_one_letter_code
_entity_poly.pdbx_strand_id
1 'polypeptide(L)'
;MTLLDRSAMDLARMVRRREVSPVELVDAHIAQIEAVNPSLNAVIATRYDQARAEARAAERQVMQASDPASLPPLLGLPHTAKEYIMAEGMPLTAGVWRRRGVRAERDATTVARLRRAGAILVGITNVPEGGLWMETYNDLYGRTVNPWSAAHTAGGSSGGEGAIVAAGGVAFGLGADVGGSIRIPAAFCGTVGHKPTGRLVPNTGFWPPAGEGDLSGYLVCGPLTRRVEDVMPILRVLAGPDGEDRVVQRWDLGDPAQIDLRDVTVYPVPSNGFVRVSARNRAAVADAAQALRARGARIATLDAPRMKKAFPIWAAMMATGGGPAYTEVLGDGTPISPARELGRLLLGRPSPWLGRGPQVDRMLLEYFDAVFQREPRAVLLQAEAGMGKSRLAQEFVSGLETGASPPLVWIARGDPVSAGAPFSLLGQVLSDMAGIVAGENERVRRTKLHRCLGEYFSGPQLRRMEAFLGELCGTRYPADFCLPLLVARQDPQFMAAQTRRAWEDLVAVVTTCRPLVIVLDDCQWGDLASLRYCDGVLRSAETRALMLVAMTRPGASMWSSPEAGSRFVRVELQPLPDDVCAAFLREVLGEQADPGLARRLTRRSGGNPLHLEELARAVGQSGSEHVEDTIAAMMQSRLLSLGFDARQILRAASVFGPVFWLEGVVALRREGSSAALVREWLDELIAQEIVVRRSSSRFPAQEEYEFHHLSMQEAAYGMLTAEDRRAAHRTVAHWLGAHGESNSYVLAEHHRRGGDAEAAARCYEEAARQAFARNEFEAVLEITERGLACAARGKDRGSLLLLRAEVEALSGRHGEASRSALEAMVQLPSTSPRWLAAAGEASLASARAGLHDKVLEVIARIDEFDPVQAGGGVELTGLVRAALPLAAAGHGHTALRLLDSVERALRFVA
;
A
#
# COMPACT_ATOMS: atom_id res chain seq x y z
N MET A 1 9.49 -41.30 -22.43
CA MET A 1 10.21 -40.16 -21.81
C MET A 1 11.05 -39.53 -22.89
N THR A 2 10.93 -38.21 -23.05
CA THR A 2 11.64 -37.44 -24.07
C THR A 2 13.10 -37.20 -23.66
N LEU A 3 13.96 -36.75 -24.58
CA LEU A 3 15.33 -36.32 -24.23
C LEU A 3 15.32 -35.22 -23.14
N LEU A 4 14.30 -34.35 -23.17
CA LEU A 4 14.12 -33.26 -22.23
C LEU A 4 13.73 -33.73 -20.81
N ASP A 5 13.36 -35.00 -20.59
CA ASP A 5 12.97 -35.52 -19.27
C ASP A 5 14.12 -36.21 -18.50
N ARG A 6 15.21 -36.51 -19.20
CA ARG A 6 16.36 -37.29 -18.74
C ARG A 6 17.28 -36.47 -17.83
N SER A 7 18.04 -37.14 -16.95
CA SER A 7 19.12 -36.48 -16.22
C SER A 7 20.28 -36.11 -17.14
N ALA A 8 21.11 -35.16 -16.75
CA ALA A 8 22.31 -34.82 -17.51
C ALA A 8 23.25 -36.04 -17.65
N MET A 9 23.35 -36.86 -16.60
CA MET A 9 24.18 -38.08 -16.62
C MET A 9 23.59 -39.21 -17.46
N ASP A 10 22.25 -39.33 -17.53
CA ASP A 10 21.60 -40.22 -18.50
C ASP A 10 21.94 -39.80 -19.93
N LEU A 11 21.80 -38.51 -20.24
CA LEU A 11 22.08 -37.97 -21.58
C LEU A 11 23.54 -38.18 -21.98
N ALA A 12 24.49 -37.93 -21.07
CA ALA A 12 25.91 -38.19 -21.31
C ALA A 12 26.19 -39.67 -21.59
N ARG A 13 25.50 -40.59 -20.89
CA ARG A 13 25.58 -42.03 -21.14
C ARG A 13 25.02 -42.40 -22.52
N MET A 14 23.88 -41.84 -22.91
CA MET A 14 23.27 -42.09 -24.22
C MET A 14 24.19 -41.60 -25.35
N VAL A 15 24.78 -40.40 -25.22
CA VAL A 15 25.78 -39.88 -26.16
C VAL A 15 26.99 -40.80 -26.25
N ARG A 16 27.55 -41.21 -25.12
CA ARG A 16 28.70 -42.15 -25.06
C ARG A 16 28.39 -43.50 -25.71
N ARG A 17 27.14 -43.97 -25.61
CA ARG A 17 26.67 -45.22 -26.22
C ARG A 17 26.19 -45.06 -27.67
N ARG A 18 26.28 -43.84 -28.24
CA ARG A 18 25.81 -43.52 -29.59
C ARG A 18 24.30 -43.77 -29.77
N GLU A 19 23.54 -43.70 -28.69
CA GLU A 19 22.07 -43.83 -28.71
C GLU A 19 21.39 -42.51 -29.10
N VAL A 20 22.06 -41.39 -28.88
CA VAL A 20 21.67 -40.05 -29.32
C VAL A 20 22.92 -39.30 -29.75
N SER A 21 22.85 -38.53 -30.82
CA SER A 21 23.98 -37.71 -31.23
C SER A 21 24.04 -36.39 -30.43
N PRO A 22 25.23 -35.82 -30.17
CA PRO A 22 25.33 -34.50 -29.55
C PRO A 22 24.58 -33.41 -30.33
N VAL A 23 24.50 -33.54 -31.66
CA VAL A 23 23.77 -32.59 -32.53
C VAL A 23 22.27 -32.70 -32.26
N GLU A 24 21.71 -33.92 -32.31
CA GLU A 24 20.31 -34.17 -31.97
C GLU A 24 19.96 -33.67 -30.56
N LEU A 25 20.86 -33.87 -29.60
CA LEU A 25 20.67 -33.45 -28.22
C LEU A 25 20.64 -31.92 -28.07
N VAL A 26 21.60 -31.22 -28.69
CA VAL A 26 21.67 -29.75 -28.63
C VAL A 26 20.49 -29.14 -29.39
N ASP A 27 20.13 -29.65 -30.56
CA ASP A 27 18.98 -29.16 -31.33
C ASP A 27 17.66 -29.34 -30.58
N ALA A 28 17.46 -30.48 -29.90
CA ALA A 28 16.27 -30.71 -29.07
C ALA A 28 16.13 -29.67 -27.94
N HIS A 29 17.24 -29.30 -27.29
CA HIS A 29 17.24 -28.31 -26.20
C HIS A 29 17.11 -26.88 -26.74
N ILE A 30 17.74 -26.55 -27.87
CA ILE A 30 17.55 -25.24 -28.54
C ILE A 30 16.08 -25.05 -28.91
N ALA A 31 15.45 -26.06 -29.53
CA ALA A 31 14.04 -26.00 -29.88
C ALA A 31 13.15 -25.78 -28.65
N GLN A 32 13.48 -26.41 -27.51
CA GLN A 32 12.77 -26.17 -26.26
C GLN A 32 12.96 -24.74 -25.75
N ILE A 33 14.18 -24.18 -25.80
CA ILE A 33 14.43 -22.79 -25.41
C ILE A 33 13.63 -21.84 -26.30
N GLU A 34 13.65 -22.03 -27.63
CA GLU A 34 12.90 -21.21 -28.58
C GLU A 34 11.38 -21.25 -28.30
N ALA A 35 10.86 -22.40 -27.87
CA ALA A 35 9.45 -22.55 -27.53
C ALA A 35 9.06 -21.85 -26.21
N VAL A 36 9.86 -21.98 -25.16
CA VAL A 36 9.47 -21.51 -23.81
C VAL A 36 9.96 -20.11 -23.47
N ASN A 37 11.15 -19.72 -23.96
CA ASN A 37 11.82 -18.49 -23.56
C ASN A 37 11.03 -17.20 -23.88
N PRO A 38 10.23 -17.09 -24.96
CA PRO A 38 9.39 -15.90 -25.19
C PRO A 38 8.42 -15.60 -24.04
N SER A 39 7.97 -16.63 -23.30
CA SER A 39 7.09 -16.47 -22.13
C SER A 39 7.85 -16.33 -20.80
N LEU A 40 9.07 -16.85 -20.74
CA LEU A 40 9.87 -16.86 -19.51
C LEU A 40 10.83 -15.69 -19.39
N ASN A 41 11.36 -15.20 -20.52
CA ASN A 41 12.44 -14.23 -20.58
C ASN A 41 13.62 -14.62 -19.66
N ALA A 42 14.08 -15.87 -19.81
CA ALA A 42 15.09 -16.48 -18.96
C ALA A 42 16.49 -16.45 -19.61
N VAL A 43 16.58 -16.64 -20.93
CA VAL A 43 17.80 -16.58 -21.74
C VAL A 43 17.83 -15.24 -22.48
N ILE A 44 18.86 -14.42 -22.23
CA ILE A 44 19.00 -13.05 -22.76
C ILE A 44 19.95 -12.96 -23.95
N ALA A 45 20.80 -13.97 -24.14
CA ALA A 45 21.66 -14.06 -25.31
C ALA A 45 21.93 -15.53 -25.66
N THR A 46 21.88 -15.85 -26.95
CA THR A 46 22.02 -17.20 -27.48
C THR A 46 23.31 -17.32 -28.28
N ARG A 47 23.85 -18.54 -28.36
CA ARG A 47 25.02 -18.88 -29.19
C ARG A 47 24.78 -20.17 -29.99
N TYR A 48 23.58 -20.30 -30.55
CA TYR A 48 23.08 -21.54 -31.14
C TYR A 48 23.94 -22.07 -32.28
N ASP A 49 24.45 -21.20 -33.15
CA ASP A 49 25.31 -21.64 -34.27
C ASP A 49 26.65 -22.18 -33.78
N GLN A 50 27.26 -21.51 -32.80
CA GLN A 50 28.48 -22.00 -32.15
C GLN A 50 28.21 -23.31 -31.40
N ALA A 51 27.09 -23.40 -30.66
CA ALA A 51 26.69 -24.60 -29.95
C ALA A 51 26.48 -25.80 -30.90
N ARG A 52 25.86 -25.59 -32.07
CA ARG A 52 25.73 -26.62 -33.11
C ARG A 52 27.07 -27.03 -33.71
N ALA A 53 27.99 -26.09 -33.91
CA ALA A 53 29.34 -26.39 -34.37
C ALA A 53 30.14 -27.22 -33.35
N GLU A 54 30.04 -26.85 -32.07
CA GLU A 54 30.59 -27.60 -30.93
C GLU A 54 29.97 -29.00 -30.83
N ALA A 55 28.65 -29.13 -31.05
CA ALA A 55 27.95 -30.41 -31.07
C ALA A 55 28.45 -31.33 -32.19
N ARG A 56 28.64 -30.80 -33.41
CA ARG A 56 29.24 -31.56 -34.52
C ARG A 56 30.68 -32.00 -34.20
N ALA A 57 31.43 -31.19 -33.47
CA ALA A 57 32.77 -31.56 -33.01
C ALA A 57 32.73 -32.67 -31.95
N ALA A 58 31.81 -32.58 -30.99
CA ALA A 58 31.56 -33.62 -30.01
C ALA A 58 31.12 -34.95 -30.66
N GLU A 59 30.26 -34.89 -31.67
CA GLU A 59 29.83 -36.06 -32.45
C GLU A 59 31.02 -36.75 -33.14
N ARG A 60 31.93 -35.97 -33.76
CA ARG A 60 33.17 -36.53 -34.33
C ARG A 60 34.03 -37.22 -33.27
N GLN A 61 34.16 -36.65 -32.07
CA GLN A 61 34.89 -37.28 -30.97
C GLN A 61 34.25 -38.60 -30.54
N VAL A 62 32.93 -38.66 -30.40
CA VAL A 62 32.18 -39.88 -30.07
C VAL A 62 32.40 -40.98 -31.12
N MET A 63 32.40 -40.61 -32.41
CA MET A 63 32.59 -41.55 -33.51
C MET A 63 34.03 -42.06 -33.63
N GLN A 64 35.01 -41.21 -33.31
CA GLN A 64 36.44 -41.54 -33.39
C GLN A 64 36.98 -42.25 -32.16
N ALA A 65 36.31 -42.16 -31.01
CA ALA A 65 36.76 -42.82 -29.79
C ALA A 65 36.73 -44.35 -29.94
N SER A 66 37.89 -44.97 -29.72
CA SER A 66 38.06 -46.42 -29.65
C SER A 66 37.53 -46.99 -28.33
N ASP A 67 37.63 -46.21 -27.25
CA ASP A 67 37.07 -46.53 -25.94
C ASP A 67 36.09 -45.41 -25.49
N PRO A 68 34.79 -45.71 -25.30
CA PRO A 68 33.84 -44.72 -24.81
C PRO A 68 34.19 -44.13 -23.43
N ALA A 69 34.98 -44.83 -22.60
CA ALA A 69 35.42 -44.33 -21.30
C ALA A 69 36.47 -43.21 -21.40
N SER A 70 37.14 -43.05 -22.55
CA SER A 70 38.10 -41.97 -22.77
C SER A 70 37.44 -40.63 -23.11
N LEU A 71 36.13 -40.61 -23.34
CA LEU A 71 35.39 -39.39 -23.70
C LEU A 71 35.23 -38.47 -22.48
N PRO A 72 35.26 -37.13 -22.67
CA PRO A 72 34.99 -36.17 -21.61
C PRO A 72 33.66 -36.45 -20.87
N PRO A 73 33.59 -36.18 -19.56
CA PRO A 73 32.48 -36.64 -18.73
C PRO A 73 31.13 -35.99 -19.07
N LEU A 74 31.13 -34.78 -19.63
CA LEU A 74 29.94 -34.00 -19.98
C LEU A 74 29.81 -33.79 -21.50
N LEU A 75 30.48 -34.63 -22.31
CA LEU A 75 30.55 -34.46 -23.75
C LEU A 75 29.17 -34.34 -24.40
N GLY A 76 28.95 -33.23 -25.11
CA GLY A 76 27.74 -32.96 -25.88
C GLY A 76 26.56 -32.40 -25.07
N LEU A 77 26.68 -32.20 -23.76
CA LEU A 77 25.57 -31.74 -22.93
C LEU A 77 25.33 -30.22 -23.07
N PRO A 78 24.11 -29.77 -23.42
CA PRO A 78 23.78 -28.35 -23.48
C PRO A 78 23.58 -27.75 -22.09
N HIS A 79 24.19 -26.58 -21.84
CA HIS A 79 24.04 -25.84 -20.59
C HIS A 79 23.94 -24.32 -20.81
N THR A 80 23.43 -23.61 -19.80
CA THR A 80 23.45 -22.13 -19.71
C THR A 80 24.41 -21.66 -18.62
N ALA A 81 24.75 -20.38 -18.65
CA ALA A 81 25.45 -19.70 -17.57
C ALA A 81 24.81 -18.36 -17.25
N LYS A 82 24.78 -18.03 -15.95
CA LYS A 82 24.34 -16.74 -15.43
C LYS A 82 25.21 -15.61 -15.97
N GLU A 83 24.62 -14.48 -16.38
CA GLU A 83 25.34 -13.36 -17.02
C GLU A 83 26.53 -12.83 -16.22
N TYR A 84 26.50 -12.88 -14.88
CA TYR A 84 27.64 -12.47 -14.04
C TYR A 84 28.90 -13.33 -14.26
N ILE A 85 28.77 -14.49 -14.87
CA ILE A 85 29.86 -15.43 -15.12
C ILE A 85 30.33 -15.21 -16.55
N MET A 86 31.56 -14.74 -16.71
CA MET A 86 32.13 -14.43 -18.01
C MET A 86 32.09 -15.64 -18.94
N ALA A 87 31.59 -15.43 -20.16
CA ALA A 87 31.68 -16.36 -21.27
C ALA A 87 32.11 -15.58 -22.51
N GLU A 88 33.22 -15.98 -23.12
CA GLU A 88 33.89 -15.22 -24.16
C GLU A 88 32.93 -14.77 -25.28
N GLY A 89 32.94 -13.46 -25.56
CA GLY A 89 32.11 -12.81 -26.57
C GLY A 89 30.64 -12.60 -26.18
N MET A 90 30.18 -13.14 -25.05
CA MET A 90 28.79 -13.01 -24.58
C MET A 90 28.59 -11.77 -23.69
N PRO A 91 27.35 -11.29 -23.47
CA PRO A 91 27.10 -10.13 -22.60
C PRO A 91 27.60 -10.31 -21.16
N LEU A 92 28.12 -9.24 -20.58
CA LEU A 92 28.55 -9.12 -19.19
C LEU A 92 28.04 -7.79 -18.60
N THR A 93 26.78 -7.47 -18.87
CA THR A 93 26.16 -6.20 -18.46
C THR A 93 25.70 -6.25 -17.01
N ALA A 94 25.44 -7.46 -16.50
CA ALA A 94 24.92 -7.71 -15.17
C ALA A 94 23.55 -7.06 -14.90
N GLY A 95 22.75 -6.90 -15.95
CA GLY A 95 21.50 -6.15 -15.94
C GLY A 95 21.65 -4.65 -15.70
N VAL A 96 22.88 -4.13 -15.59
CA VAL A 96 23.14 -2.70 -15.31
C VAL A 96 23.06 -1.91 -16.62
N TRP A 97 22.13 -0.96 -16.69
CA TRP A 97 21.88 -0.17 -17.91
C TRP A 97 23.14 0.55 -18.45
N ARG A 98 24.00 1.06 -17.55
CA ARG A 98 25.25 1.74 -17.93
C ARG A 98 26.23 0.81 -18.64
N ARG A 99 26.17 -0.50 -18.38
CA ARG A 99 27.02 -1.54 -18.95
C ARG A 99 26.42 -2.17 -20.22
N ARG A 100 25.36 -1.58 -20.80
CA ARG A 100 24.78 -2.06 -22.07
C ARG A 100 25.87 -2.15 -23.15
N GLY A 101 25.98 -3.31 -23.79
CA GLY A 101 26.98 -3.57 -24.82
C GLY A 101 28.33 -4.10 -24.32
N VAL A 102 28.58 -4.13 -23.00
CA VAL A 102 29.78 -4.77 -22.44
C VAL A 102 29.71 -6.28 -22.68
N ARG A 103 30.81 -6.85 -23.20
CA ARG A 103 30.97 -8.27 -23.48
C ARG A 103 32.17 -8.83 -22.74
N ALA A 104 32.10 -10.09 -22.35
CA ALA A 104 33.21 -10.78 -21.70
C ALA A 104 34.34 -11.07 -22.70
N GLU A 105 35.57 -10.73 -22.30
CA GLU A 105 36.78 -10.89 -23.12
C GLU A 105 37.35 -12.31 -23.09
N ARG A 106 37.01 -13.08 -22.04
CA ARG A 106 37.45 -14.46 -21.85
C ARG A 106 36.36 -15.26 -21.12
N ASP A 107 36.48 -16.57 -21.12
CA ASP A 107 35.68 -17.42 -20.24
C ASP A 107 36.12 -17.26 -18.77
N ALA A 108 35.14 -17.30 -17.86
CA ALA A 108 35.39 -17.59 -16.47
C ALA A 108 35.97 -19.00 -16.31
N THR A 109 36.75 -19.23 -15.23
CA THR A 109 37.36 -20.54 -14.98
C THR A 109 36.33 -21.67 -14.99
N THR A 110 35.14 -21.43 -14.43
CA THR A 110 34.04 -22.39 -14.37
C THR A 110 33.49 -22.73 -15.76
N VAL A 111 33.29 -21.74 -16.63
CA VAL A 111 32.87 -21.96 -18.03
C VAL A 111 33.94 -22.71 -18.81
N ALA A 112 35.22 -22.32 -18.67
CA ALA A 112 36.33 -23.00 -19.33
C ALA A 112 36.50 -24.46 -18.86
N ARG A 113 36.20 -24.77 -17.59
CA ARG A 113 36.19 -26.15 -17.07
C ARG A 113 35.06 -26.97 -17.67
N LEU A 114 33.85 -26.41 -17.78
CA LEU A 114 32.71 -27.08 -18.41
C LEU A 114 32.96 -27.38 -19.89
N ARG A 115 33.49 -26.42 -20.66
CA ARG A 115 33.88 -26.63 -22.06
C ARG A 115 34.93 -27.73 -22.22
N ARG A 116 35.97 -27.75 -21.37
CA ARG A 116 36.99 -28.83 -21.37
C ARG A 116 36.41 -30.19 -20.99
N ALA A 117 35.39 -30.23 -20.15
CA ALA A 117 34.64 -31.44 -19.83
C ALA A 117 33.68 -31.87 -20.95
N GLY A 118 33.61 -31.12 -22.06
CA GLY A 118 32.82 -31.41 -23.25
C GLY A 118 31.40 -30.86 -23.22
N ALA A 119 31.02 -30.09 -22.20
CA ALA A 119 29.72 -29.43 -22.15
C ALA A 119 29.66 -28.25 -23.12
N ILE A 120 28.48 -27.99 -23.67
CA ILE A 120 28.22 -27.01 -24.74
C ILE A 120 27.38 -25.87 -24.17
N LEU A 121 27.94 -24.68 -24.09
CA LEU A 121 27.20 -23.49 -23.64
C LEU A 121 26.25 -23.04 -24.75
N VAL A 122 24.94 -22.98 -24.50
CA VAL A 122 23.94 -22.59 -25.52
C VAL A 122 23.48 -21.14 -25.40
N GLY A 123 23.65 -20.51 -24.24
CA GLY A 123 23.23 -19.13 -23.99
C GLY A 123 23.54 -18.63 -22.59
N ILE A 124 23.26 -17.34 -22.39
CA ILE A 124 23.41 -16.61 -21.12
C ILE A 124 22.04 -16.27 -20.56
N THR A 125 21.88 -16.41 -19.25
CA THR A 125 20.59 -16.20 -18.57
C THR A 125 20.50 -14.86 -17.86
N ASN A 126 19.26 -14.38 -17.75
CA ASN A 126 18.92 -13.11 -17.13
C ASN A 126 19.24 -13.09 -15.63
N VAL A 127 19.45 -11.88 -15.11
CA VAL A 127 19.86 -11.60 -13.73
C VAL A 127 19.15 -10.33 -13.22
N PRO A 128 18.98 -10.13 -11.90
CA PRO A 128 18.60 -8.81 -11.39
C PRO A 128 19.68 -7.77 -11.69
N GLU A 129 19.33 -6.50 -11.68
CA GLU A 129 20.33 -5.44 -11.84
C GLU A 129 21.37 -5.50 -10.71
N GLY A 130 22.65 -5.64 -11.05
CA GLY A 130 23.79 -5.62 -10.11
C GLY A 130 23.86 -6.75 -9.08
N GLY A 131 22.96 -7.74 -9.12
CA GLY A 131 22.94 -8.87 -8.19
C GLY A 131 22.10 -8.63 -6.95
N LEU A 132 21.32 -7.56 -6.93
CA LEU A 132 20.83 -6.90 -5.72
C LEU A 132 19.49 -7.40 -5.20
N TRP A 133 18.88 -8.42 -5.82
CA TRP A 133 17.52 -8.80 -5.47
C TRP A 133 17.21 -10.28 -5.63
N MET A 134 16.17 -10.72 -4.91
CA MET A 134 15.63 -12.09 -4.95
C MET A 134 14.57 -12.28 -6.04
N GLU A 135 14.40 -11.30 -6.94
CA GLU A 135 13.62 -11.42 -8.16
C GLU A 135 14.47 -10.95 -9.34
N THR A 136 14.46 -11.74 -10.40
CA THR A 136 15.25 -11.48 -11.60
C THR A 136 14.52 -10.47 -12.48
N TYR A 137 14.83 -9.19 -12.27
CA TYR A 137 14.35 -8.04 -13.03
C TYR A 137 15.47 -7.02 -13.22
N ASN A 138 15.56 -6.45 -14.42
CA ASN A 138 16.38 -5.30 -14.73
C ASN A 138 15.78 -4.53 -15.91
N ASP A 139 16.14 -3.26 -16.08
CA ASP A 139 15.58 -2.41 -17.14
C ASP A 139 16.16 -2.72 -18.54
N LEU A 140 17.25 -3.50 -18.64
CA LEU A 140 17.89 -3.82 -19.92
C LEU A 140 17.21 -5.00 -20.64
N TYR A 141 16.84 -6.03 -19.89
CA TYR A 141 16.30 -7.29 -20.40
C TYR A 141 14.88 -7.59 -19.88
N GLY A 142 14.40 -6.84 -18.88
CA GLY A 142 13.09 -7.05 -18.27
C GLY A 142 13.08 -8.18 -17.22
N ARG A 143 11.87 -8.63 -16.89
CA ARG A 143 11.61 -9.63 -15.83
C ARG A 143 11.70 -11.06 -16.34
N THR A 144 12.35 -11.96 -15.60
CA THR A 144 12.19 -13.40 -15.78
C THR A 144 10.97 -13.93 -15.02
N VAL A 145 10.16 -14.73 -15.71
CA VAL A 145 8.91 -15.28 -15.23
C VAL A 145 9.09 -16.72 -14.72
N ASN A 146 8.38 -17.08 -13.65
CA ASN A 146 8.41 -18.44 -13.10
C ASN A 146 7.67 -19.42 -14.04
N PRO A 147 8.29 -20.56 -14.41
CA PRO A 147 7.69 -21.52 -15.34
C PRO A 147 6.44 -22.23 -14.82
N TRP A 148 6.20 -22.24 -13.50
CA TRP A 148 5.00 -22.82 -12.90
C TRP A 148 3.82 -21.85 -12.88
N SER A 149 4.07 -20.54 -12.96
CA SER A 149 3.01 -19.52 -12.89
C SER A 149 3.55 -18.12 -13.21
N ALA A 150 2.95 -17.46 -14.20
CA ALA A 150 3.31 -16.09 -14.58
C ALA A 150 3.11 -15.05 -13.48
N ALA A 151 2.23 -15.31 -12.50
CA ALA A 151 2.00 -14.43 -11.36
C ALA A 151 3.13 -14.47 -10.29
N HIS A 152 4.09 -15.39 -10.38
CA HIS A 152 5.10 -15.62 -9.36
C HIS A 152 6.51 -15.29 -9.87
N THR A 153 7.39 -14.90 -8.94
CA THR A 153 8.81 -14.67 -9.22
C THR A 153 9.56 -15.98 -9.52
N ALA A 154 10.50 -15.95 -10.46
CA ALA A 154 11.45 -17.05 -10.71
C ALA A 154 12.55 -17.13 -9.62
N GLY A 155 12.58 -16.19 -8.68
CA GLY A 155 13.64 -16.03 -7.71
C GLY A 155 14.82 -15.20 -8.27
N GLY A 156 15.86 -15.05 -7.46
CA GLY A 156 17.05 -14.29 -7.81
C GLY A 156 18.21 -14.56 -6.85
N SER A 157 19.44 -14.24 -7.23
CA SER A 157 19.81 -13.57 -8.48
C SER A 157 20.03 -14.49 -9.69
N SER A 158 19.88 -15.82 -9.58
CA SER A 158 19.99 -16.76 -10.71
C SER A 158 18.62 -17.24 -11.21
N GLY A 159 17.63 -16.35 -11.29
CA GLY A 159 16.26 -16.70 -11.69
C GLY A 159 16.15 -17.16 -13.13
N GLY A 160 16.95 -16.61 -14.05
CA GLY A 160 17.06 -17.09 -15.43
C GLY A 160 17.47 -18.56 -15.49
N GLU A 161 18.52 -18.95 -14.76
CA GLU A 161 18.94 -20.37 -14.63
C GLU A 161 17.82 -21.23 -14.02
N GLY A 162 17.19 -20.76 -12.93
CA GLY A 162 16.10 -21.49 -12.27
C GLY A 162 14.95 -21.79 -13.24
N ALA A 163 14.52 -20.78 -13.99
CA ALA A 163 13.40 -20.88 -14.93
C ALA A 163 13.72 -21.77 -16.13
N ILE A 164 14.88 -21.57 -16.78
CA ILE A 164 15.20 -22.31 -18.01
C ILE A 164 15.54 -23.78 -17.74
N VAL A 165 16.19 -24.08 -16.62
CA VAL A 165 16.46 -25.46 -16.19
C VAL A 165 15.14 -26.16 -15.86
N ALA A 166 14.23 -25.51 -15.14
CA ALA A 166 12.92 -26.08 -14.81
C ALA A 166 12.07 -26.35 -16.07
N ALA A 167 12.12 -25.47 -17.06
CA ALA A 167 11.42 -25.61 -18.32
C ALA A 167 12.04 -26.66 -19.27
N GLY A 168 13.13 -27.34 -18.87
CA GLY A 168 13.81 -28.34 -19.68
C GLY A 168 14.58 -27.75 -20.87
N GLY A 169 14.83 -26.44 -20.89
CA GLY A 169 15.55 -25.78 -21.98
C GLY A 169 17.03 -26.18 -22.04
N VAL A 170 17.61 -26.67 -20.94
CA VAL A 170 18.99 -27.16 -20.87
C VAL A 170 19.12 -28.37 -19.93
N ALA A 171 20.21 -29.13 -20.07
CA ALA A 171 20.48 -30.26 -19.19
C ALA A 171 20.83 -29.80 -17.76
N PHE A 172 21.58 -28.70 -17.64
CA PHE A 172 21.90 -28.03 -16.38
C PHE A 172 22.25 -26.55 -16.61
N GLY A 173 22.29 -25.79 -15.52
CA GLY A 173 22.64 -24.38 -15.49
C GLY A 173 23.82 -24.10 -14.56
N LEU A 174 24.56 -23.02 -14.82
CA LEU A 174 25.64 -22.54 -13.96
C LEU A 174 25.23 -21.21 -13.31
N GLY A 175 25.02 -21.23 -12.00
CA GLY A 175 24.67 -20.06 -11.19
C GLY A 175 25.74 -19.66 -10.19
N ALA A 176 25.45 -18.64 -9.39
CA ALA A 176 26.28 -18.19 -8.27
C ALA A 176 25.43 -17.75 -7.09
N ASP A 177 25.88 -18.03 -5.86
CA ASP A 177 25.14 -17.82 -4.61
C ASP A 177 26.03 -17.19 -3.55
N VAL A 178 25.57 -16.05 -3.01
CA VAL A 178 26.19 -15.33 -1.88
C VAL A 178 25.26 -15.28 -0.66
N GLY A 179 23.94 -15.23 -0.89
CA GLY A 179 22.90 -15.09 0.13
C GLY A 179 21.64 -15.91 -0.18
N GLY A 180 21.74 -16.89 -1.08
CA GLY A 180 20.61 -17.72 -1.55
C GLY A 180 20.45 -17.76 -3.07
N SER A 181 21.28 -17.06 -3.84
CA SER A 181 21.03 -16.82 -5.27
C SER A 181 21.06 -18.04 -6.19
N ILE A 182 21.46 -19.23 -5.73
CA ILE A 182 21.23 -20.52 -6.43
C ILE A 182 20.02 -21.22 -5.79
N ARG A 183 19.97 -21.27 -4.46
CA ARG A 183 18.99 -22.03 -3.69
C ARG A 183 17.57 -21.46 -3.79
N ILE A 184 17.42 -20.14 -3.84
CA ILE A 184 16.13 -19.44 -3.94
C ILE A 184 15.47 -19.69 -5.30
N PRO A 185 16.14 -19.41 -6.45
CA PRO A 185 15.59 -19.79 -7.76
C PRO A 185 15.26 -21.27 -7.87
N ALA A 186 16.12 -22.15 -7.34
CA ALA A 186 15.87 -23.57 -7.39
C ALA A 186 14.62 -23.98 -6.59
N ALA A 187 14.45 -23.43 -5.39
CA ALA A 187 13.25 -23.67 -4.59
C ALA A 187 11.97 -23.14 -5.26
N PHE A 188 12.03 -21.97 -5.91
CA PHE A 188 10.86 -21.35 -6.53
C PHE A 188 10.50 -21.96 -7.89
N CYS A 189 11.50 -22.41 -8.64
CA CYS A 189 11.30 -23.04 -9.96
C CYS A 189 11.26 -24.57 -9.87
N GLY A 190 11.35 -25.18 -8.69
CA GLY A 190 11.24 -26.64 -8.51
C GLY A 190 12.42 -27.42 -9.11
N THR A 191 13.63 -26.87 -9.02
CA THR A 191 14.89 -27.52 -9.48
C THR A 191 15.80 -27.86 -8.30
N VAL A 192 16.93 -28.50 -8.58
CA VAL A 192 17.98 -28.79 -7.61
C VAL A 192 19.09 -27.75 -7.76
N GLY A 193 19.26 -26.88 -6.76
CA GLY A 193 20.32 -25.87 -6.73
C GLY A 193 21.34 -26.17 -5.63
N HIS A 194 22.60 -26.35 -6.00
CA HIS A 194 23.66 -26.63 -5.03
C HIS A 194 24.60 -25.44 -4.90
N LYS A 195 24.61 -24.80 -3.72
CA LYS A 195 25.69 -23.89 -3.31
C LYS A 195 26.79 -24.70 -2.61
N PRO A 196 27.97 -24.86 -3.21
CA PRO A 196 29.05 -25.61 -2.60
C PRO A 196 29.65 -24.90 -1.37
N THR A 197 30.57 -25.60 -0.71
CA THR A 197 31.42 -25.04 0.35
C THR A 197 32.17 -23.81 -0.17
N GLY A 198 32.30 -22.77 0.67
CA GLY A 198 33.10 -21.59 0.33
C GLY A 198 34.54 -21.99 0.00
N ARG A 199 35.16 -21.29 -0.96
CA ARG A 199 36.54 -21.56 -1.41
C ARG A 199 36.75 -22.91 -2.11
N LEU A 200 35.69 -23.62 -2.51
CA LEU A 200 35.80 -24.87 -3.27
C LEU A 200 35.91 -24.64 -4.79
N VAL A 201 35.14 -23.67 -5.31
CA VAL A 201 35.04 -23.34 -6.73
C VAL A 201 35.59 -21.92 -6.92
N PRO A 202 36.48 -21.68 -7.90
CA PRO A 202 37.02 -20.35 -8.17
C PRO A 202 35.95 -19.41 -8.71
N ASN A 203 36.02 -18.14 -8.30
CA ASN A 203 35.18 -17.06 -8.83
C ASN A 203 35.92 -16.23 -9.89
N THR A 204 37.07 -16.68 -10.39
CA THR A 204 37.80 -16.06 -11.50
C THR A 204 36.90 -15.87 -12.71
N GLY A 205 36.78 -14.61 -13.16
CA GLY A 205 35.88 -14.23 -14.24
C GLY A 205 34.42 -14.03 -13.82
N PHE A 206 34.17 -13.69 -12.55
CA PHE A 206 32.86 -13.28 -12.06
C PHE A 206 32.76 -11.74 -11.92
N TRP A 207 31.60 -11.16 -12.24
CA TRP A 207 31.33 -9.73 -12.05
C TRP A 207 30.02 -9.49 -11.26
N PRO A 208 29.99 -8.55 -10.29
CA PRO A 208 31.13 -7.78 -9.79
C PRO A 208 32.14 -8.70 -9.10
N PRO A 209 33.43 -8.36 -9.05
CA PRO A 209 34.45 -9.22 -8.45
C PRO A 209 34.08 -9.63 -7.03
N ALA A 210 34.44 -10.86 -6.64
CA ALA A 210 34.30 -11.29 -5.26
C ALA A 210 35.10 -10.34 -4.35
N GLY A 211 34.50 -9.86 -3.26
CA GLY A 211 35.20 -9.04 -2.27
C GLY A 211 36.40 -9.76 -1.66
N GLU A 212 37.28 -9.02 -1.00
CA GLU A 212 38.51 -9.56 -0.42
C GLU A 212 38.28 -10.27 0.94
N GLY A 213 39.30 -10.96 1.44
CA GLY A 213 39.30 -11.56 2.78
C GLY A 213 38.29 -12.70 2.96
N ASP A 214 37.67 -12.79 4.14
CA ASP A 214 36.76 -13.90 4.49
C ASP A 214 35.45 -13.91 3.67
N LEU A 215 35.13 -12.81 3.00
CA LEU A 215 33.90 -12.66 2.22
C LEU A 215 33.95 -13.27 0.84
N SER A 216 35.16 -13.43 0.30
CA SER A 216 35.42 -14.24 -0.90
C SER A 216 34.83 -15.66 -0.78
N GLY A 217 34.68 -16.18 0.44
CA GLY A 217 34.09 -17.50 0.71
C GLY A 217 32.56 -17.55 0.69
N TYR A 218 31.86 -16.42 0.69
CA TYR A 218 30.39 -16.38 0.67
C TYR A 218 29.85 -16.58 -0.74
N LEU A 219 30.41 -15.88 -1.71
CA LEU A 219 30.07 -16.03 -3.12
C LEU A 219 30.66 -17.35 -3.64
N VAL A 220 29.81 -18.23 -4.15
CA VAL A 220 30.26 -19.50 -4.73
C VAL A 220 29.46 -19.81 -5.99
N CYS A 221 30.17 -20.13 -7.08
CA CYS A 221 29.57 -20.68 -8.28
C CYS A 221 29.13 -22.14 -8.06
N GLY A 222 27.99 -22.55 -8.64
CA GLY A 222 27.46 -23.90 -8.47
C GLY A 222 26.39 -24.28 -9.48
N PRO A 223 26.08 -25.59 -9.59
CA PRO A 223 25.14 -26.08 -10.58
C PRO A 223 23.67 -25.93 -10.15
N LEU A 224 22.80 -25.69 -11.14
CA LEU A 224 21.36 -25.89 -11.07
C LEU A 224 20.98 -27.04 -12.01
N THR A 225 20.30 -28.06 -11.52
CA THR A 225 19.95 -29.28 -12.27
C THR A 225 18.50 -29.67 -12.04
N ARG A 226 17.94 -30.59 -12.83
CA ARG A 226 16.59 -31.15 -12.59
C ARG A 226 16.60 -32.41 -11.72
N ARG A 227 17.78 -33.00 -11.49
CA ARG A 227 17.97 -34.26 -10.75
C ARG A 227 19.19 -34.15 -9.84
N VAL A 228 19.07 -34.72 -8.64
CA VAL A 228 20.13 -34.67 -7.61
C VAL A 228 21.40 -35.39 -8.06
N GLU A 229 21.27 -36.48 -8.82
CA GLU A 229 22.40 -37.27 -9.33
C GLU A 229 23.35 -36.49 -10.26
N ASP A 230 22.87 -35.40 -10.87
CA ASP A 230 23.68 -34.56 -11.76
C ASP A 230 24.62 -33.61 -10.99
N VAL A 231 24.32 -33.32 -9.71
CA VAL A 231 25.03 -32.29 -8.93
C VAL A 231 26.50 -32.62 -8.73
N MET A 232 26.81 -33.82 -8.22
CA MET A 232 28.19 -34.18 -7.85
C MET A 232 29.12 -34.31 -9.06
N PRO A 233 28.73 -34.96 -10.18
CA PRO A 233 29.56 -34.99 -11.39
C PRO A 233 29.89 -33.60 -11.93
N ILE A 234 28.92 -32.68 -11.96
CA ILE A 234 29.16 -31.31 -12.42
C ILE A 234 30.03 -30.55 -11.43
N LEU A 235 29.79 -30.69 -10.12
CA LEU A 235 30.61 -30.05 -9.09
C LEU A 235 32.09 -30.48 -9.18
N ARG A 236 32.38 -31.76 -9.45
CA ARG A 236 33.75 -32.25 -9.64
C ARG A 236 34.47 -31.58 -10.83
N VAL A 237 33.73 -31.22 -11.88
CA VAL A 237 34.27 -30.45 -13.01
C VAL A 237 34.57 -29.00 -12.59
N LEU A 238 33.72 -28.41 -11.75
CA LEU A 238 33.86 -27.02 -11.32
C LEU A 238 34.92 -26.80 -10.22
N ALA A 239 35.17 -27.79 -9.37
CA ALA A 239 35.94 -27.64 -8.13
C ALA A 239 37.47 -27.59 -8.31
N GLY A 240 38.14 -26.95 -7.34
CA GLY A 240 39.58 -26.97 -7.15
C GLY A 240 40.31 -25.69 -7.60
N PRO A 241 41.58 -25.50 -7.19
CA PRO A 241 42.35 -24.28 -7.48
C PRO A 241 42.56 -24.05 -8.98
N ASP A 242 42.60 -22.80 -9.40
CA ASP A 242 42.88 -22.40 -10.79
C ASP A 242 44.17 -21.58 -10.96
N GLY A 243 44.80 -21.19 -9.85
CA GLY A 243 46.04 -20.40 -9.84
C GLY A 243 45.82 -18.89 -9.94
N GLU A 244 44.59 -18.43 -10.21
CA GLU A 244 44.22 -17.00 -10.22
C GLU A 244 43.49 -16.62 -8.93
N ASP A 245 42.48 -17.39 -8.54
CA ASP A 245 41.74 -17.21 -7.30
C ASP A 245 42.50 -17.87 -6.13
N ARG A 246 43.32 -17.05 -5.45
CA ARG A 246 44.26 -17.50 -4.42
C ARG A 246 43.59 -18.04 -3.15
N VAL A 247 42.30 -17.78 -2.93
CA VAL A 247 41.60 -18.28 -1.73
C VAL A 247 41.04 -19.67 -1.91
N VAL A 248 41.02 -20.20 -3.14
CA VAL A 248 40.46 -21.52 -3.45
C VAL A 248 41.36 -22.63 -2.91
N GLN A 249 40.71 -23.62 -2.32
CA GLN A 249 41.36 -24.76 -1.69
C GLN A 249 40.98 -26.05 -2.43
N ARG A 250 41.87 -27.04 -2.38
CA ARG A 250 41.56 -28.40 -2.82
C ARG A 250 40.88 -29.14 -1.67
N TRP A 251 39.74 -29.76 -1.96
CA TRP A 251 38.98 -30.59 -1.03
C TRP A 251 38.83 -31.99 -1.61
N ASP A 252 38.81 -32.99 -0.74
CA ASP A 252 38.31 -34.31 -1.11
C ASP A 252 36.78 -34.29 -1.05
N LEU A 253 36.14 -34.54 -2.19
CA LEU A 253 34.68 -34.49 -2.34
C LEU A 253 34.01 -35.83 -2.01
N GLY A 254 34.79 -36.92 -1.88
CA GLY A 254 34.26 -38.27 -1.68
C GLY A 254 33.29 -38.72 -2.77
N ASP A 255 32.57 -39.81 -2.52
CA ASP A 255 31.49 -40.31 -3.37
C ASP A 255 30.18 -40.42 -2.59
N PRO A 256 29.14 -39.62 -2.93
CA PRO A 256 27.83 -39.72 -2.28
C PRO A 256 27.22 -41.13 -2.30
N ALA A 257 27.57 -41.97 -3.29
CA ALA A 257 27.08 -43.34 -3.37
C ALA A 257 27.64 -44.25 -2.25
N GLN A 258 28.71 -43.84 -1.59
CA GLN A 258 29.34 -44.58 -0.49
C GLN A 258 28.81 -44.19 0.89
N ILE A 259 27.90 -43.20 0.97
CA ILE A 259 27.35 -42.73 2.24
C ILE A 259 26.22 -43.64 2.69
N ASP A 260 26.40 -44.29 3.85
CA ASP A 260 25.33 -44.98 4.55
C ASP A 260 24.49 -43.97 5.35
N LEU A 261 23.20 -43.84 5.01
CA LEU A 261 22.30 -42.93 5.72
C LEU A 261 22.16 -43.28 7.21
N ARG A 262 22.43 -44.52 7.63
CA ARG A 262 22.40 -44.92 9.06
C ARG A 262 23.43 -44.18 9.91
N ASP A 263 24.51 -43.72 9.29
CA ASP A 263 25.56 -42.94 9.96
C ASP A 263 25.27 -41.42 9.90
N VAL A 264 24.21 -41.01 9.19
CA VAL A 264 23.86 -39.59 9.00
C VAL A 264 22.85 -39.13 10.04
N THR A 265 23.15 -37.98 10.65
CA THR A 265 22.22 -37.30 11.56
C THR A 265 21.67 -36.04 10.91
N VAL A 266 20.35 -35.94 10.84
CA VAL A 266 19.63 -34.85 10.20
C VAL A 266 18.90 -34.02 11.25
N TYR A 267 19.11 -32.71 11.19
CA TYR A 267 18.44 -31.73 12.04
C TYR A 267 17.44 -30.92 11.20
N PRO A 268 16.15 -31.28 11.18
CA PRO A 268 15.14 -30.48 10.48
C PRO A 268 14.98 -29.13 11.16
N VAL A 269 15.19 -28.05 10.40
CA VAL A 269 15.02 -26.66 10.85
C VAL A 269 13.81 -26.05 10.14
N PRO A 270 12.61 -26.08 10.77
CA PRO A 270 11.38 -25.58 10.15
C PRO A 270 11.30 -24.04 10.13
N SER A 271 12.13 -23.34 10.91
CA SER A 271 12.25 -21.88 10.94
C SER A 271 13.59 -21.48 11.55
N ASN A 272 14.14 -20.35 11.10
CA ASN A 272 15.28 -19.71 11.74
C ASN A 272 14.88 -18.84 12.95
N GLY A 273 13.59 -18.71 13.25
CA GLY A 273 13.07 -17.85 14.33
C GLY A 273 13.09 -16.35 14.02
N PHE A 274 13.40 -15.96 12.77
CA PHE A 274 13.40 -14.58 12.28
C PHE A 274 12.33 -14.35 11.22
N VAL A 275 12.23 -15.25 10.23
CA VAL A 275 11.24 -15.16 9.14
C VAL A 275 10.07 -16.11 9.43
N ARG A 276 8.84 -15.63 9.21
CA ARG A 276 7.65 -16.49 9.28
C ARG A 276 7.68 -17.46 8.11
N VAL A 277 7.82 -18.74 8.41
CA VAL A 277 7.72 -19.81 7.42
C VAL A 277 6.24 -20.21 7.26
N SER A 278 5.79 -20.53 6.05
CA SER A 278 4.41 -21.02 5.84
C SER A 278 4.21 -22.40 6.49
N ALA A 279 2.97 -22.76 6.86
CA ALA A 279 2.67 -24.08 7.38
C ALA A 279 3.05 -25.19 6.38
N ARG A 280 2.83 -24.95 5.08
CA ARG A 280 3.18 -25.86 4.00
C ARG A 280 4.69 -26.11 3.89
N ASN A 281 5.51 -25.07 4.04
CA ASN A 281 6.97 -25.24 3.99
C ASN A 281 7.49 -25.96 5.24
N ARG A 282 6.91 -25.71 6.42
CA ARG A 282 7.23 -26.47 7.63
C ARG A 282 6.88 -27.95 7.47
N ALA A 283 5.71 -28.25 6.90
CA ALA A 283 5.30 -29.62 6.61
C ALA A 283 6.26 -30.29 5.62
N ALA A 284 6.65 -29.61 4.53
CA ALA A 284 7.60 -30.15 3.56
C ALA A 284 8.97 -30.49 4.18
N VAL A 285 9.47 -29.67 5.12
CA VAL A 285 10.70 -29.98 5.87
C VAL A 285 10.51 -31.22 6.76
N ALA A 286 9.35 -31.36 7.40
CA ALA A 286 9.03 -32.53 8.21
C ALA A 286 8.90 -33.80 7.35
N ASP A 287 8.25 -33.72 6.19
CA ASP A 287 8.11 -34.82 5.23
C ASP A 287 9.48 -35.27 4.71
N ALA A 288 10.37 -34.33 4.37
CA ALA A 288 11.74 -34.63 3.97
C ALA A 288 12.52 -35.35 5.08
N ALA A 289 12.39 -34.88 6.33
CA ALA A 289 13.02 -35.54 7.48
C ALA A 289 12.48 -36.96 7.69
N GLN A 290 11.18 -37.17 7.53
CA GLN A 290 10.57 -38.49 7.65
C GLN A 290 11.00 -39.43 6.51
N ALA A 291 11.12 -38.91 5.29
CA ALA A 291 11.62 -39.68 4.15
C ALA A 291 13.10 -40.10 4.31
N LEU A 292 13.91 -39.29 4.99
CA LEU A 292 15.29 -39.64 5.37
C LEU A 292 15.33 -40.66 6.52
N ARG A 293 14.46 -40.49 7.54
CA ARG A 293 14.31 -41.46 8.64
C ARG A 293 13.95 -42.85 8.12
N ALA A 294 13.00 -42.93 7.18
CA ALA A 294 12.56 -44.18 6.58
C ALA A 294 13.70 -44.91 5.83
N ARG A 295 14.75 -44.19 5.43
CA ARG A 295 15.96 -44.74 4.81
C ARG A 295 17.12 -44.98 5.78
N GLY A 296 16.88 -44.85 7.09
CA GLY A 296 17.85 -45.17 8.14
C GLY A 296 18.50 -43.95 8.82
N ALA A 297 18.27 -42.72 8.36
CA ALA A 297 18.89 -41.55 8.96
C ALA A 297 18.37 -41.26 10.39
N ARG A 298 19.27 -40.82 11.27
CA ARG A 298 18.93 -40.39 12.62
C ARG A 298 18.39 -38.96 12.58
N ILE A 299 17.14 -38.75 12.99
CA ILE A 299 16.54 -37.41 13.07
C ILE A 299 16.67 -36.89 14.51
N ALA A 300 17.26 -35.71 14.66
CA ALA A 300 17.47 -35.06 15.95
C ALA A 300 16.99 -33.60 15.93
N THR A 301 16.67 -33.04 17.08
CA THR A 301 16.25 -31.64 17.22
C THR A 301 17.48 -30.75 17.45
N LEU A 302 17.55 -29.61 16.75
CA LEU A 302 18.59 -28.60 16.97
C LEU A 302 17.99 -27.39 17.68
N ASP A 303 18.43 -27.14 18.91
CA ASP A 303 18.14 -25.87 19.59
C ASP A 303 19.22 -24.83 19.23
N ALA A 304 18.85 -23.89 18.36
CA ALA A 304 19.75 -22.87 17.85
C ALA A 304 19.08 -21.48 17.90
N PRO A 305 18.81 -20.92 19.10
CA PRO A 305 18.06 -19.67 19.26
C PRO A 305 18.79 -18.46 18.66
N ARG A 306 20.10 -18.57 18.42
CA ARG A 306 20.92 -17.54 17.75
C ARG A 306 20.75 -17.54 16.22
N MET A 307 20.15 -18.56 15.63
CA MET A 307 19.92 -18.63 14.18
C MET A 307 19.01 -17.51 13.66
N LYS A 308 18.19 -16.91 14.54
CA LYS A 308 17.42 -15.69 14.25
C LYS A 308 18.29 -14.48 13.88
N LYS A 309 19.58 -14.51 14.23
CA LYS A 309 20.56 -13.47 13.89
C LYS A 309 21.27 -13.73 12.56
N ALA A 310 20.98 -14.82 11.85
CA ALA A 310 21.70 -15.20 10.64
C ALA A 310 21.65 -14.13 9.54
N PHE A 311 20.49 -13.52 9.30
CA PHE A 311 20.36 -12.46 8.30
C PHE A 311 21.08 -11.16 8.71
N PRO A 312 20.91 -10.62 9.94
CA PRO A 312 21.72 -9.49 10.40
C PRO A 312 23.23 -9.73 10.34
N ILE A 313 23.70 -10.94 10.69
CA ILE A 313 25.11 -11.31 10.59
C ILE A 313 25.55 -11.28 9.13
N TRP A 314 24.79 -11.90 8.23
CA TRP A 314 25.09 -11.88 6.80
C TRP A 314 25.13 -10.46 6.24
N ALA A 315 24.15 -9.61 6.58
CA ALA A 315 24.09 -8.22 6.12
C ALA A 315 25.28 -7.39 6.63
N ALA A 316 25.64 -7.53 7.91
CA ALA A 316 26.82 -6.87 8.48
C ALA A 316 28.12 -7.32 7.78
N MET A 317 28.26 -8.62 7.53
CA MET A 317 29.41 -9.17 6.80
C MET A 317 29.51 -8.59 5.39
N MET A 318 28.40 -8.52 4.64
CA MET A 318 28.38 -7.89 3.30
C MET A 318 28.79 -6.41 3.34
N ALA A 319 28.37 -5.67 4.37
CA ALA A 319 28.69 -4.25 4.52
C ALA A 319 30.17 -3.99 4.84
N THR A 320 30.83 -4.89 5.58
CA THR A 320 32.25 -4.73 5.96
C THR A 320 33.25 -5.12 4.87
N GLY A 321 32.77 -5.38 3.65
CA GLY A 321 33.38 -6.40 2.82
C GLY A 321 34.42 -6.06 1.79
N GLY A 322 34.83 -4.80 1.70
CA GLY A 322 35.88 -4.36 0.78
C GLY A 322 35.57 -4.55 -0.71
N GLY A 323 34.36 -5.02 -1.08
CA GLY A 323 33.89 -5.04 -2.46
C GLY A 323 33.33 -3.68 -2.88
N PRO A 324 33.11 -3.44 -4.20
CA PRO A 324 32.57 -2.19 -4.68
C PRO A 324 31.20 -1.92 -4.06
N ALA A 325 30.97 -0.67 -3.64
CA ALA A 325 29.67 -0.28 -3.10
C ALA A 325 28.59 -0.43 -4.17
N TYR A 326 27.32 -0.63 -3.77
CA TYR A 326 26.24 -0.79 -4.75
C TYR A 326 26.11 0.38 -5.72
N THR A 327 26.37 1.59 -5.25
CA THR A 327 26.42 2.80 -6.08
C THR A 327 27.52 2.75 -7.14
N GLU A 328 28.65 2.11 -6.83
CA GLU A 328 29.75 1.88 -7.78
C GLU A 328 29.43 0.76 -8.76
N VAL A 329 28.74 -0.30 -8.32
CA VAL A 329 28.29 -1.40 -9.20
C VAL A 329 27.30 -0.88 -10.24
N LEU A 330 26.25 -0.17 -9.81
CA LEU A 330 25.27 0.43 -10.73
C LEU A 330 25.91 1.50 -11.62
N GLY A 331 26.89 2.20 -11.07
CA GLY A 331 27.66 3.23 -11.73
C GLY A 331 28.82 2.74 -12.57
N ASP A 332 29.03 1.43 -12.71
CA ASP A 332 30.17 0.86 -13.44
C ASP A 332 31.53 1.49 -13.06
N GLY A 333 31.85 1.48 -11.77
CA GLY A 333 33.10 2.05 -11.23
C GLY A 333 33.08 3.57 -11.03
N THR A 334 32.03 4.28 -11.46
CA THR A 334 31.78 5.66 -11.05
C THR A 334 30.64 5.67 -10.03
N PRO A 335 30.88 5.91 -8.73
CA PRO A 335 29.81 5.91 -7.74
C PRO A 335 28.64 6.77 -8.21
N ILE A 336 27.48 6.16 -8.41
CA ILE A 336 26.25 6.89 -8.61
C ILE A 336 25.91 7.51 -7.26
N SER A 337 25.89 8.83 -7.17
CA SER A 337 25.31 9.50 -6.01
C SER A 337 23.81 9.19 -6.02
N PRO A 338 23.28 8.45 -5.03
CA PRO A 338 21.85 8.19 -4.92
C PRO A 338 21.08 9.50 -4.96
N ALA A 339 21.68 10.54 -4.40
CA ALA A 339 21.10 11.87 -4.29
C ALA A 339 21.18 12.73 -5.57
N ARG A 340 22.12 12.46 -6.49
CA ARG A 340 22.16 13.10 -7.83
C ARG A 340 21.19 12.46 -8.81
N GLU A 341 21.06 11.13 -8.80
CA GLU A 341 19.99 10.45 -9.56
C GLU A 341 18.62 10.75 -8.96
N LEU A 342 18.57 10.94 -7.65
CA LEU A 342 17.47 11.56 -6.93
C LEU A 342 17.18 12.99 -7.40
N GLY A 343 18.18 13.84 -7.61
CA GLY A 343 18.00 15.17 -8.21
C GLY A 343 17.38 15.13 -9.61
N ARG A 344 17.66 14.08 -10.39
CA ARG A 344 17.01 13.82 -11.69
C ARG A 344 15.63 13.19 -11.55
N LEU A 345 15.43 12.33 -10.56
CA LEU A 345 14.13 11.75 -10.21
C LEU A 345 13.19 12.82 -9.65
N LEU A 346 13.66 13.83 -8.92
CA LEU A 346 12.88 15.00 -8.49
C LEU A 346 12.31 15.82 -9.66
N LEU A 347 12.68 15.53 -10.91
CA LEU A 347 12.04 16.06 -12.11
C LEU A 347 10.98 15.09 -12.69
N GLY A 348 10.59 14.02 -11.97
CA GLY A 348 9.57 13.04 -12.39
C GLY A 348 9.14 11.88 -11.43
N ARG A 349 9.64 11.72 -10.18
CA ARG A 349 9.25 10.79 -9.08
C ARG A 349 9.80 11.22 -7.69
N PRO A 350 9.19 10.81 -6.55
CA PRO A 350 9.52 11.38 -5.24
C PRO A 350 10.87 10.93 -4.66
N SER A 351 11.49 11.86 -3.93
CA SER A 351 12.88 11.87 -3.47
C SER A 351 13.21 10.99 -2.24
N PRO A 352 14.29 10.16 -2.20
CA PRO A 352 14.69 9.51 -0.96
C PRO A 352 15.09 10.48 0.16
N TRP A 353 14.50 10.19 1.33
CA TRP A 353 14.97 10.40 2.70
C TRP A 353 16.00 11.52 2.94
N LEU A 354 15.51 12.68 3.39
CA LEU A 354 16.37 13.77 3.85
C LEU A 354 16.57 13.75 5.36
N GLY A 355 17.58 13.03 5.84
CA GLY A 355 18.07 13.15 7.23
C GLY A 355 17.03 12.83 8.32
N ARG A 356 16.04 11.97 8.03
CA ARG A 356 14.92 11.64 8.95
C ARG A 356 14.95 10.24 9.57
N GLY A 357 16.04 9.50 9.46
CA GLY A 357 16.05 8.09 9.89
C GLY A 357 16.19 7.89 11.37
N PRO A 358 16.73 8.80 12.19
CA PRO A 358 16.48 8.71 13.62
C PRO A 358 14.99 8.65 13.95
N GLN A 359 14.13 9.36 13.19
CA GLN A 359 12.68 9.31 13.35
C GLN A 359 12.08 8.01 12.79
N VAL A 360 12.54 7.52 11.63
CA VAL A 360 12.12 6.21 11.09
C VAL A 360 12.51 5.07 12.02
N ASP A 361 13.75 5.04 12.48
CA ASP A 361 14.29 4.04 13.42
C ASP A 361 13.49 4.03 14.72
N ARG A 362 13.13 5.22 15.23
CA ARG A 362 12.23 5.33 16.39
C ARG A 362 10.86 4.74 16.09
N MET A 363 10.24 5.05 14.95
CA MET A 363 8.94 4.46 14.56
C MET A 363 9.04 2.93 14.39
N LEU A 364 10.13 2.44 13.80
CA LEU A 364 10.40 1.00 13.66
C LEU A 364 10.58 0.33 15.02
N LEU A 365 11.27 0.98 15.96
CA LEU A 365 11.42 0.48 17.32
C LEU A 365 10.06 0.35 18.01
N GLU A 366 9.21 1.39 17.94
CA GLU A 366 7.85 1.35 18.49
C GLU A 366 6.98 0.27 17.83
N TYR A 367 7.11 0.08 16.50
CA TYR A 367 6.45 -1.02 15.79
C TYR A 367 6.89 -2.37 16.33
N PHE A 368 8.20 -2.59 16.44
CA PHE A 368 8.74 -3.84 16.94
C PHE A 368 8.31 -4.09 18.38
N ASP A 369 8.32 -3.09 19.25
CA ASP A 369 7.79 -3.21 20.61
C ASP A 369 6.30 -3.56 20.61
N ALA A 370 5.50 -2.91 19.75
CA ALA A 370 4.08 -3.24 19.63
C ALA A 370 3.85 -4.71 19.23
N VAL A 371 4.66 -5.20 18.28
CA VAL A 371 4.55 -6.58 17.78
C VAL A 371 5.10 -7.60 18.78
N PHE A 372 6.27 -7.36 19.37
CA PHE A 372 6.94 -8.31 20.25
C PHE A 372 6.32 -8.37 21.64
N GLN A 373 5.94 -7.23 22.21
CA GLN A 373 5.30 -7.17 23.53
C GLN A 373 3.79 -7.43 23.43
N ARG A 374 3.23 -7.40 22.20
CA ARG A 374 1.78 -7.46 21.93
C ARG A 374 1.03 -6.38 22.71
N GLU A 375 1.58 -5.19 22.76
CA GLU A 375 0.93 -4.03 23.36
C GLU A 375 0.62 -3.00 22.28
N PRO A 376 -0.61 -2.45 22.21
CA PRO A 376 -0.91 -1.39 21.28
C PRO A 376 0.01 -0.17 21.50
N ARG A 377 0.68 0.30 20.44
CA ARG A 377 1.49 1.53 20.44
C ARG A 377 0.88 2.57 19.52
N ALA A 378 1.06 3.84 19.85
CA ALA A 378 0.64 4.95 19.01
C ALA A 378 1.77 5.97 18.84
N VAL A 379 2.10 6.30 17.60
CA VAL A 379 3.04 7.37 17.26
C VAL A 379 2.26 8.57 16.74
N LEU A 380 2.44 9.70 17.43
CA LEU A 380 1.88 10.99 17.02
C LEU A 380 2.97 11.80 16.33
N LEU A 381 2.90 11.88 15.00
CA LEU A 381 3.79 12.68 14.17
C LEU A 381 3.26 14.13 14.10
N GLN A 382 3.97 15.07 14.72
CA GLN A 382 3.54 16.48 14.77
C GLN A 382 4.53 17.38 14.05
N ALA A 383 4.03 18.20 13.13
CA ALA A 383 4.83 19.18 12.42
C ALA A 383 3.96 20.17 11.64
N GLU A 384 4.52 21.33 11.31
CA GLU A 384 3.93 22.26 10.36
C GLU A 384 3.79 21.66 8.95
N ALA A 385 3.05 22.34 8.07
CA ALA A 385 2.92 21.95 6.67
C ALA A 385 4.29 21.95 5.94
N GLY A 386 4.48 21.00 5.03
CA GLY A 386 5.74 20.87 4.27
C GLY A 386 6.92 20.22 5.01
N MET A 387 6.79 19.92 6.31
CA MET A 387 7.87 19.32 7.13
C MET A 387 8.16 17.83 6.85
N GLY A 388 7.42 17.20 5.92
CA GLY A 388 7.66 15.81 5.51
C GLY A 388 6.93 14.73 6.31
N LYS A 389 5.81 15.04 6.99
CA LYS A 389 5.02 14.06 7.79
C LYS A 389 4.55 12.86 6.96
N SER A 390 3.78 13.10 5.89
CA SER A 390 3.23 12.05 5.03
C SER A 390 4.35 11.25 4.35
N ARG A 391 5.44 11.91 3.98
CA ARG A 391 6.64 11.25 3.44
C ARG A 391 7.28 10.31 4.46
N LEU A 392 7.49 10.77 5.70
CA LEU A 392 8.05 9.95 6.78
C LEU A 392 7.19 8.71 7.06
N ALA A 393 5.86 8.86 7.06
CA ALA A 393 4.94 7.75 7.26
C ALA A 393 4.98 6.74 6.09
N GLN A 394 5.05 7.22 4.84
CA GLN A 394 5.21 6.36 3.65
C GLN A 394 6.52 5.57 3.69
N GLU A 395 7.63 6.22 4.05
CA GLU A 395 8.94 5.58 4.16
C GLU A 395 8.95 4.51 5.26
N PHE A 396 8.35 4.82 6.41
CA PHE A 396 8.14 3.86 7.48
C PHE A 396 7.34 2.64 7.00
N VAL A 397 6.21 2.85 6.31
CA VAL A 397 5.39 1.77 5.76
C VAL A 397 6.16 0.94 4.73
N SER A 398 6.87 1.58 3.79
CA SER A 398 7.72 0.92 2.79
C SER A 398 8.82 0.05 3.45
N GLY A 399 9.44 0.57 4.50
CA GLY A 399 10.40 -0.16 5.32
C GLY A 399 9.81 -1.40 6.00
N LEU A 400 8.52 -1.37 6.35
CA LEU A 400 7.81 -2.52 6.91
C LEU A 400 7.39 -3.54 5.84
N GLU A 401 7.01 -3.08 4.65
CA GLU A 401 6.60 -3.91 3.52
C GLU A 401 7.75 -4.74 2.94
N THR A 402 8.97 -4.21 3.01
CA THR A 402 10.21 -4.91 2.62
C THR A 402 10.68 -5.94 3.68
N GLY A 403 10.02 -5.98 4.83
CA GLY A 403 10.33 -6.90 5.93
C GLY A 403 9.89 -8.35 5.69
N ALA A 404 10.48 -9.27 6.47
CA ALA A 404 10.22 -10.71 6.38
C ALA A 404 8.77 -11.16 6.70
N SER A 405 7.99 -10.30 7.35
CA SER A 405 6.56 -10.50 7.63
C SER A 405 5.88 -9.13 7.64
N PRO A 406 5.46 -8.62 6.47
CA PRO A 406 4.88 -7.29 6.37
C PRO A 406 3.57 -7.23 7.18
N PRO A 407 3.32 -6.15 7.94
CA PRO A 407 2.04 -5.97 8.60
C PRO A 407 0.92 -5.75 7.58
N LEU A 408 -0.32 -5.94 8.02
CA LEU A 408 -1.43 -5.32 7.30
C LEU A 408 -1.37 -3.81 7.56
N VAL A 409 -1.44 -3.00 6.51
CA VAL A 409 -1.44 -1.54 6.63
C VAL A 409 -2.79 -1.01 6.19
N TRP A 410 -3.45 -0.27 7.08
CA TRP A 410 -4.67 0.47 6.79
C TRP A 410 -4.33 1.95 6.79
N ILE A 411 -4.72 2.66 5.72
CA ILE A 411 -4.41 4.08 5.56
C ILE A 411 -5.72 4.83 5.41
N ALA A 412 -5.87 5.92 6.15
CA ALA A 412 -6.94 6.88 5.95
C ALA A 412 -6.39 8.30 6.02
N ARG A 413 -7.01 9.22 5.28
CA ARG A 413 -6.59 10.63 5.21
C ARG A 413 -7.80 11.54 5.46
N GLY A 414 -7.62 12.52 6.33
CA GLY A 414 -8.61 13.58 6.52
C GLY A 414 -8.66 14.51 5.30
N ASP A 415 -9.86 14.82 4.81
CA ASP A 415 -10.09 15.74 3.71
C ASP A 415 -10.82 16.99 4.21
N PRO A 416 -10.29 18.22 4.00
CA PRO A 416 -10.91 19.48 4.40
C PRO A 416 -12.37 19.65 3.95
N VAL A 417 -12.75 19.11 2.79
CA VAL A 417 -14.12 19.22 2.26
C VAL A 417 -15.06 18.27 3.01
N SER A 418 -14.55 17.10 3.41
CA SER A 418 -15.25 16.14 4.25
C SER A 418 -15.11 16.39 5.75
N ALA A 419 -14.37 17.42 6.17
CA ALA A 419 -14.13 17.72 7.57
C ALA A 419 -15.47 18.02 8.28
N GLY A 420 -15.89 17.08 9.14
CA GLY A 420 -17.21 17.06 9.79
C GLY A 420 -18.13 15.92 9.33
N ALA A 421 -17.73 15.14 8.32
CA ALA A 421 -18.48 13.97 7.87
C ALA A 421 -18.23 12.75 8.78
N PRO A 422 -19.32 12.12 9.27
CA PRO A 422 -19.28 10.92 10.10
C PRO A 422 -18.40 9.78 9.64
N PHE A 423 -17.59 9.26 10.55
CA PHE A 423 -16.73 8.09 10.33
C PHE A 423 -15.95 8.12 9.00
N SER A 424 -15.59 9.31 8.51
CA SER A 424 -14.91 9.48 7.23
C SER A 424 -13.61 8.68 7.17
N LEU A 425 -12.83 8.66 8.26
CA LEU A 425 -11.58 7.90 8.32
C LEU A 425 -11.82 6.38 8.40
N LEU A 426 -12.63 5.91 9.35
CA LEU A 426 -12.87 4.47 9.50
C LEU A 426 -13.69 3.87 8.35
N GLY A 427 -14.62 4.64 7.81
CA GLY A 427 -15.38 4.31 6.62
C GLY A 427 -14.47 4.15 5.40
N GLN A 428 -13.44 5.00 5.26
CA GLN A 428 -12.40 4.83 4.24
C GLN A 428 -11.62 3.52 4.44
N VAL A 429 -11.12 3.26 5.67
CA VAL A 429 -10.42 2.00 5.97
C VAL A 429 -11.25 0.77 5.60
N LEU A 430 -12.51 0.74 6.01
CA LEU A 430 -13.41 -0.39 5.74
C LEU A 430 -13.77 -0.52 4.25
N SER A 431 -13.94 0.60 3.56
CA SER A 431 -14.22 0.59 2.12
C SER A 431 -13.01 0.07 1.35
N ASP A 432 -11.82 0.56 1.66
CA ASP A 432 -10.56 0.13 1.03
C ASP A 432 -10.28 -1.35 1.33
N MET A 433 -10.47 -1.77 2.59
CA MET A 433 -10.32 -3.17 3.01
C MET A 433 -11.26 -4.11 2.25
N ALA A 434 -12.50 -3.69 2.01
CA ALA A 434 -13.49 -4.49 1.27
C ALA A 434 -13.42 -4.28 -0.26
N GLY A 435 -12.57 -3.37 -0.75
CA GLY A 435 -12.52 -2.96 -2.15
C GLY A 435 -13.82 -2.32 -2.64
N ILE A 436 -14.57 -1.65 -1.74
CA ILE A 436 -15.80 -0.94 -2.05
C ILE A 436 -15.45 0.39 -2.69
N VAL A 437 -16.05 0.64 -3.86
CA VAL A 437 -15.89 1.91 -4.58
C VAL A 437 -17.16 2.76 -4.37
N ALA A 438 -17.02 4.08 -4.32
CA ALA A 438 -18.18 4.96 -4.23
C ALA A 438 -19.04 4.86 -5.51
N GLY A 439 -20.35 5.06 -5.37
CA GLY A 439 -21.31 4.87 -6.47
C GLY A 439 -21.69 3.41 -6.80
N GLU A 440 -21.01 2.40 -6.24
CA GLU A 440 -21.44 1.00 -6.39
C GLU A 440 -22.82 0.77 -5.76
N ASN A 441 -23.66 -0.03 -6.43
CA ASN A 441 -24.99 -0.34 -5.89
C ASN A 441 -24.88 -1.07 -4.53
N GLU A 442 -25.90 -0.90 -3.68
CA GLU A 442 -25.86 -1.46 -2.31
C GLU A 442 -25.63 -2.97 -2.29
N ARG A 443 -26.16 -3.71 -3.28
CA ARG A 443 -26.01 -5.17 -3.35
C ARG A 443 -24.55 -5.58 -3.57
N VAL A 444 -23.83 -4.88 -4.45
CA VAL A 444 -22.40 -5.11 -4.72
C VAL A 444 -21.59 -4.76 -3.49
N ARG A 445 -21.87 -3.62 -2.85
CA ARG A 445 -21.22 -3.21 -1.59
C ARG A 445 -21.38 -4.26 -0.50
N ARG A 446 -22.61 -4.75 -0.27
CA ARG A 446 -22.90 -5.83 0.69
C ARG A 446 -22.13 -7.11 0.36
N THR A 447 -22.08 -7.49 -0.92
CA THR A 447 -21.37 -8.71 -1.36
C THR A 447 -19.86 -8.60 -1.11
N LYS A 448 -19.27 -7.44 -1.38
CA LYS A 448 -17.85 -7.17 -1.11
C LYS A 448 -17.55 -7.18 0.38
N LEU A 449 -18.38 -6.50 1.17
CA LEU A 449 -18.24 -6.47 2.62
C LEU A 449 -18.40 -7.87 3.24
N HIS A 450 -19.37 -8.66 2.77
CA HIS A 450 -19.56 -10.06 3.17
C HIS A 450 -18.31 -10.90 2.91
N ARG A 451 -17.76 -10.82 1.70
CA ARG A 451 -16.56 -11.57 1.31
C ARG A 451 -15.36 -11.19 2.18
N CYS A 452 -15.15 -9.89 2.35
CA CYS A 452 -14.05 -9.33 3.14
C CYS A 452 -14.14 -9.76 4.62
N LEU A 453 -15.30 -9.58 5.26
CA LEU A 453 -15.50 -9.95 6.66
C LEU A 453 -15.58 -11.47 6.85
N GLY A 454 -15.98 -12.22 5.82
CA GLY A 454 -16.02 -13.69 5.82
C GLY A 454 -14.66 -14.37 5.93
N GLU A 455 -13.56 -13.65 5.65
CA GLU A 455 -12.20 -14.13 5.93
C GLU A 455 -11.90 -14.22 7.44
N TYR A 456 -12.64 -13.45 8.25
CA TYR A 456 -12.37 -13.21 9.67
C TYR A 456 -13.45 -13.77 10.58
N PHE A 457 -14.71 -13.77 10.12
CA PHE A 457 -15.88 -14.14 10.90
C PHE A 457 -16.76 -15.13 10.15
N SER A 458 -17.54 -15.93 10.90
CA SER A 458 -18.51 -16.87 10.32
C SER A 458 -19.83 -16.87 11.08
N GLY A 459 -20.87 -17.43 10.45
CA GLY A 459 -22.16 -17.67 11.11
C GLY A 459 -22.84 -16.40 11.65
N PRO A 460 -23.45 -16.45 12.85
CA PRO A 460 -24.14 -15.30 13.45
C PRO A 460 -23.24 -14.09 13.72
N GLN A 461 -21.95 -14.32 13.98
CA GLN A 461 -21.00 -13.24 14.25
C GLN A 461 -20.71 -12.44 12.98
N LEU A 462 -20.55 -13.11 11.83
CA LEU A 462 -20.40 -12.43 10.54
C LEU A 462 -21.59 -11.51 10.26
N ARG A 463 -22.83 -12.00 10.43
CA ARG A 463 -24.03 -11.17 10.25
C ARG A 463 -24.06 -9.94 11.15
N ARG A 464 -23.60 -10.06 12.40
CA ARG A 464 -23.47 -8.92 13.31
C ARG A 464 -22.42 -7.92 12.82
N MET A 465 -21.25 -8.41 12.39
CA MET A 465 -20.17 -7.55 11.88
C MET A 465 -20.62 -6.81 10.62
N GLU A 466 -21.27 -7.48 9.69
CA GLU A 466 -21.83 -6.87 8.48
C GLU A 466 -22.83 -5.77 8.80
N ALA A 467 -23.73 -6.02 9.74
CA ALA A 467 -24.76 -5.07 10.15
C ALA A 467 -24.15 -3.76 10.69
N PHE A 468 -23.15 -3.85 11.58
CA PHE A 468 -22.63 -2.67 12.29
C PHE A 468 -21.43 -2.01 11.61
N LEU A 469 -20.50 -2.79 11.03
CA LEU A 469 -19.40 -2.20 10.23
C LEU A 469 -19.93 -1.62 8.91
N GLY A 470 -21.04 -2.17 8.39
CA GLY A 470 -21.74 -1.61 7.24
C GLY A 470 -22.22 -0.17 7.47
N GLU A 471 -22.66 0.17 8.69
CA GLU A 471 -23.07 1.54 9.02
C GLU A 471 -21.89 2.53 8.99
N LEU A 472 -20.68 2.08 9.36
CA LEU A 472 -19.46 2.90 9.34
C LEU A 472 -18.97 3.21 7.92
N CYS A 473 -19.10 2.27 6.99
CA CYS A 473 -18.69 2.45 5.58
C CYS A 473 -19.84 2.80 4.63
N GLY A 474 -21.03 3.13 5.16
CA GLY A 474 -22.20 3.50 4.35
C GLY A 474 -22.79 2.37 3.51
N THR A 475 -22.56 1.10 3.89
CA THR A 475 -23.18 -0.08 3.29
C THR A 475 -24.37 -0.53 4.13
N ARG A 476 -25.55 0.05 3.85
CA ARG A 476 -26.77 -0.21 4.65
C ARG A 476 -27.31 -1.61 4.44
N TYR A 477 -27.81 -2.24 5.50
CA TYR A 477 -28.58 -3.49 5.46
C TYR A 477 -30.06 -3.26 5.80
N PRO A 478 -31.00 -4.14 5.39
CA PRO A 478 -32.41 -4.08 5.81
C PRO A 478 -32.56 -4.11 7.34
N ALA A 479 -33.59 -3.47 7.89
CA ALA A 479 -33.77 -3.37 9.35
C ALA A 479 -34.01 -4.74 10.01
N ASP A 480 -34.60 -5.68 9.29
CA ASP A 480 -34.86 -7.07 9.67
C ASP A 480 -33.65 -8.00 9.43
N PHE A 481 -32.52 -7.49 8.95
CA PHE A 481 -31.31 -8.28 8.68
C PHE A 481 -30.77 -8.99 9.93
N CYS A 482 -30.82 -8.33 11.09
CA CYS A 482 -30.63 -8.98 12.39
C CYS A 482 -31.34 -8.19 13.51
N LEU A 483 -31.82 -8.89 14.54
CA LEU A 483 -32.54 -8.29 15.66
C LEU A 483 -31.77 -7.15 16.37
N PRO A 484 -30.44 -7.27 16.60
CA PRO A 484 -29.67 -6.16 17.18
C PRO A 484 -29.67 -4.89 16.33
N LEU A 485 -29.67 -5.01 15.00
CA LEU A 485 -29.68 -3.85 14.10
C LEU A 485 -31.03 -3.12 14.13
N LEU A 486 -32.14 -3.87 14.21
CA LEU A 486 -33.48 -3.31 14.34
C LEU A 486 -33.59 -2.42 15.58
N VAL A 487 -33.11 -2.93 16.73
CA VAL A 487 -33.11 -2.20 18.00
C VAL A 487 -32.15 -1.01 17.94
N ALA A 488 -30.93 -1.20 17.41
CA ALA A 488 -29.94 -0.14 17.31
C ALA A 488 -30.39 1.04 16.46
N ARG A 489 -31.18 0.84 15.40
CA ARG A 489 -31.73 1.96 14.61
C ARG A 489 -32.78 2.78 15.35
N GLN A 490 -33.34 2.25 16.44
CA GLN A 490 -34.31 2.94 17.29
C GLN A 490 -33.64 3.58 18.52
N ASP A 491 -32.41 3.17 18.87
CA ASP A 491 -31.62 3.67 19.98
C ASP A 491 -30.20 4.04 19.51
N PRO A 492 -29.95 5.34 19.25
CA PRO A 492 -28.65 5.84 18.79
C PRO A 492 -27.48 5.50 19.74
N GLN A 493 -27.70 5.47 21.06
CA GLN A 493 -26.66 5.11 22.02
C GLN A 493 -26.30 3.63 21.90
N PHE A 494 -27.31 2.77 21.72
CA PHE A 494 -27.10 1.36 21.46
C PHE A 494 -26.38 1.13 20.11
N MET A 495 -26.72 1.90 19.06
CA MET A 495 -26.00 1.87 17.79
C MET A 495 -24.51 2.16 17.98
N ALA A 496 -24.16 3.28 18.62
CA ALA A 496 -22.77 3.66 18.84
C ALA A 496 -22.00 2.64 19.69
N ALA A 497 -22.65 2.01 20.68
CA ALA A 497 -22.03 0.94 21.45
C ALA A 497 -21.76 -0.30 20.58
N GLN A 498 -22.69 -0.67 19.69
CA GLN A 498 -22.54 -1.84 18.83
C GLN A 498 -21.53 -1.63 17.70
N THR A 499 -21.51 -0.46 17.06
CA THR A 499 -20.52 -0.11 16.01
C THR A 499 -19.12 -0.01 16.58
N ARG A 500 -18.95 0.63 17.75
CA ARG A 500 -17.67 0.65 18.48
C ARG A 500 -17.19 -0.77 18.78
N ARG A 501 -18.06 -1.60 19.35
CA ARG A 501 -17.70 -2.98 19.69
C ARG A 501 -17.37 -3.80 18.44
N ALA A 502 -18.10 -3.63 17.34
CA ALA A 502 -17.80 -4.30 16.08
C ALA A 502 -16.43 -3.88 15.51
N TRP A 503 -16.07 -2.60 15.61
CA TRP A 503 -14.74 -2.11 15.25
C TRP A 503 -13.63 -2.72 16.13
N GLU A 504 -13.83 -2.73 17.45
CA GLU A 504 -12.89 -3.35 18.40
C GLU A 504 -12.73 -4.86 18.14
N ASP A 505 -13.82 -5.58 17.87
CA ASP A 505 -13.84 -7.01 17.52
C ASP A 505 -13.08 -7.28 16.20
N LEU A 506 -13.28 -6.43 15.18
CA LEU A 506 -12.57 -6.51 13.90
C LEU A 506 -11.06 -6.37 14.11
N VAL A 507 -10.62 -5.31 14.78
CA VAL A 507 -9.19 -5.08 15.04
C VAL A 507 -8.60 -6.20 15.88
N ALA A 508 -9.33 -6.70 16.89
CA ALA A 508 -8.89 -7.83 17.70
C ALA A 508 -8.64 -9.06 16.83
N VAL A 509 -9.61 -9.47 16.00
CA VAL A 509 -9.45 -10.64 15.13
C VAL A 509 -8.32 -10.44 14.11
N VAL A 510 -8.26 -9.28 13.43
CA VAL A 510 -7.21 -9.00 12.44
C VAL A 510 -5.81 -9.10 13.05
N THR A 511 -5.63 -8.55 14.25
CA THR A 511 -4.34 -8.58 14.97
C THR A 511 -3.96 -9.96 15.51
N THR A 512 -4.88 -10.93 15.55
CA THR A 512 -4.53 -12.34 15.77
C THR A 512 -3.93 -13.01 14.54
N CYS A 513 -4.28 -12.56 13.33
CA CYS A 513 -3.83 -13.15 12.08
C CYS A 513 -2.45 -12.61 11.65
N ARG A 514 -2.24 -11.29 11.77
CA ARG A 514 -1.03 -10.56 11.40
C ARG A 514 -0.95 -9.22 12.15
N PRO A 515 0.26 -8.65 12.35
CA PRO A 515 0.39 -7.31 12.91
C PRO A 515 -0.37 -6.29 12.05
N LEU A 516 -0.95 -5.28 12.69
CA LEU A 516 -1.73 -4.24 12.04
C LEU A 516 -1.08 -2.87 12.30
N VAL A 517 -0.89 -2.10 11.23
CA VAL A 517 -0.51 -0.69 11.28
C VAL A 517 -1.65 0.13 10.71
N ILE A 518 -2.18 1.08 11.49
CA ILE A 518 -3.18 2.04 11.02
C ILE A 518 -2.49 3.39 10.87
N VAL A 519 -2.51 3.97 9.67
CA VAL A 519 -1.93 5.28 9.36
C VAL A 519 -3.08 6.26 9.13
N LEU A 520 -3.13 7.30 9.95
CA LEU A 520 -4.09 8.40 9.83
C LEU A 520 -3.33 9.67 9.42
N ASP A 521 -3.58 10.13 8.19
CA ASP A 521 -3.00 11.36 7.64
C ASP A 521 -3.93 12.55 7.80
N ASP A 522 -3.34 13.74 7.96
CA ASP A 522 -4.04 15.01 8.14
C ASP A 522 -5.21 14.93 9.14
N CYS A 523 -4.96 14.36 10.31
CA CYS A 523 -5.99 14.11 11.31
C CYS A 523 -6.75 15.38 11.72
N GLN A 524 -6.18 16.58 11.55
CA GLN A 524 -6.86 17.86 11.80
C GLN A 524 -8.15 18.05 10.99
N TRP A 525 -8.30 17.31 9.89
CA TRP A 525 -9.49 17.28 9.04
C TRP A 525 -10.31 15.99 9.21
N GLY A 526 -9.88 15.08 10.10
CA GLY A 526 -10.57 13.83 10.39
C GLY A 526 -11.77 14.02 11.31
N ASP A 527 -12.70 13.06 11.29
CA ASP A 527 -13.85 13.07 12.18
C ASP A 527 -13.53 12.56 13.59
N LEU A 528 -14.08 13.21 14.60
CA LEU A 528 -13.80 12.89 16.00
C LEU A 528 -14.29 11.48 16.39
N ALA A 529 -15.35 10.98 15.76
CA ALA A 529 -15.91 9.67 16.06
C ALA A 529 -14.93 8.53 15.71
N SER A 530 -14.32 8.59 14.53
CA SER A 530 -13.23 7.70 14.10
C SER A 530 -12.06 7.73 15.07
N LEU A 531 -11.61 8.93 15.46
CA LEU A 531 -10.48 9.10 16.39
C LEU A 531 -10.79 8.50 17.77
N ARG A 532 -12.01 8.69 18.30
CA ARG A 532 -12.46 8.08 19.56
C ARG A 532 -12.47 6.55 19.50
N TYR A 533 -12.83 5.95 18.37
CA TYR A 533 -12.83 4.50 18.20
C TYR A 533 -11.40 3.94 18.13
N CYS A 534 -10.49 4.64 17.45
CA CYS A 534 -9.06 4.31 17.47
C CYS A 534 -8.48 4.42 18.90
N ASP A 535 -8.83 5.46 19.66
CA ASP A 535 -8.43 5.61 21.08
C ASP A 535 -8.95 4.45 21.94
N GLY A 536 -10.21 4.04 21.73
CA GLY A 536 -10.81 2.90 22.43
C GLY A 536 -10.03 1.59 22.23
N VAL A 537 -9.61 1.31 20.99
CA VAL A 537 -8.78 0.13 20.67
C VAL A 537 -7.42 0.19 21.35
N LEU A 538 -6.76 1.35 21.37
CA LEU A 538 -5.45 1.54 22.01
C LEU A 538 -5.51 1.41 23.54
N ARG A 539 -6.61 1.85 24.15
CA ARG A 539 -6.84 1.77 25.60
C ARG A 539 -7.37 0.43 26.09
N SER A 540 -7.76 -0.47 25.18
CA SER A 540 -8.22 -1.79 25.58
C SER A 540 -7.13 -2.54 26.36
N ALA A 541 -7.56 -3.32 27.37
CA ALA A 541 -6.68 -4.10 28.23
C ALA A 541 -6.10 -5.35 27.53
N GLU A 542 -6.53 -5.63 26.30
CA GLU A 542 -6.13 -6.81 25.55
C GLU A 542 -4.77 -6.63 24.87
N THR A 543 -3.97 -7.69 24.88
CA THR A 543 -2.68 -7.70 24.17
C THR A 543 -2.90 -7.87 22.66
N ARG A 544 -2.45 -6.88 21.88
CA ARG A 544 -2.66 -6.80 20.43
C ARG A 544 -1.39 -6.30 19.74
N ALA A 545 -1.03 -6.91 18.61
CA ALA A 545 0.07 -6.46 17.76
C ALA A 545 -0.42 -5.32 16.84
N LEU A 546 -0.64 -4.15 17.43
CA LEU A 546 -1.23 -2.99 16.79
C LEU A 546 -0.33 -1.76 16.94
N MET A 547 -0.09 -1.06 15.85
CA MET A 547 0.48 0.29 15.87
C MET A 547 -0.45 1.28 15.18
N LEU A 548 -0.68 2.42 15.81
CA LEU A 548 -1.33 3.58 15.19
C LEU A 548 -0.28 4.65 14.87
N VAL A 549 -0.26 5.18 13.66
CA VAL A 549 0.53 6.36 13.26
C VAL A 549 -0.43 7.47 12.90
N ALA A 550 -0.49 8.53 13.69
CA ALA A 550 -1.38 9.66 13.44
C ALA A 550 -0.57 10.93 13.17
N MET A 551 -0.85 11.60 12.05
CA MET A 551 -0.18 12.82 11.63
C MET A 551 -1.07 14.03 11.92
N THR A 552 -0.50 15.04 12.57
CA THR A 552 -1.25 16.26 12.94
C THR A 552 -0.37 17.51 12.93
N ARG A 553 -1.01 18.68 12.99
CA ARG A 553 -0.35 19.98 13.13
C ARG A 553 -0.18 20.34 14.62
N PRO A 554 0.78 21.20 14.98
CA PRO A 554 0.91 21.72 16.35
C PRO A 554 -0.40 22.41 16.79
N GLY A 555 -0.78 22.23 18.06
CA GLY A 555 -1.97 22.87 18.66
C GLY A 555 -3.31 22.16 18.43
N ALA A 556 -3.38 21.14 17.56
CA ALA A 556 -4.59 20.35 17.37
C ALA A 556 -4.78 19.33 18.52
N SER A 557 -5.63 19.66 19.49
CA SER A 557 -6.06 18.76 20.58
C SER A 557 -7.20 17.86 20.10
N MET A 558 -6.85 16.69 19.58
CA MET A 558 -7.85 15.75 19.02
C MET A 558 -8.00 14.44 19.80
N TRP A 559 -7.13 14.22 20.78
CA TRP A 559 -7.14 13.03 21.61
C TRP A 559 -7.48 13.45 23.04
N SER A 560 -8.44 12.78 23.66
CA SER A 560 -9.02 13.14 24.96
C SER A 560 -8.02 13.12 26.13
N SER A 561 -6.83 12.54 25.94
CA SER A 561 -5.65 12.78 26.80
C SER A 561 -4.43 12.11 26.15
N PRO A 562 -3.58 12.84 25.39
CA PRO A 562 -2.34 12.30 24.80
C PRO A 562 -1.27 11.98 25.86
N GLU A 563 -1.45 12.46 27.09
CA GLU A 563 -0.38 12.57 28.11
C GLU A 563 -0.45 11.48 29.20
N ALA A 564 -1.43 10.57 29.15
CA ALA A 564 -1.76 9.71 30.30
C ALA A 564 -1.28 8.24 30.21
N GLY A 565 -0.30 7.88 29.37
CA GLY A 565 0.22 6.50 29.40
C GLY A 565 1.44 6.21 28.54
N SER A 566 2.19 5.16 28.91
CA SER A 566 3.41 4.67 28.25
C SER A 566 3.22 4.19 26.80
N ARG A 567 2.00 4.18 26.26
CA ARG A 567 1.63 3.66 24.93
C ARG A 567 1.71 4.68 23.80
N PHE A 568 1.83 5.98 24.12
CA PHE A 568 1.88 7.06 23.14
C PHE A 568 3.29 7.65 23.03
N VAL A 569 3.78 7.79 21.81
CA VAL A 569 5.08 8.37 21.52
C VAL A 569 4.91 9.54 20.57
N ARG A 570 5.27 10.74 21.05
CA ARG A 570 5.27 11.95 20.24
C ARG A 570 6.60 12.08 19.50
N VAL A 571 6.51 12.31 18.20
CA VAL A 571 7.65 12.61 17.33
C VAL A 571 7.38 13.95 16.66
N GLU A 572 8.05 14.98 17.14
CA GLU A 572 7.98 16.32 16.56
C GLU A 572 9.04 16.45 15.46
N LEU A 573 8.61 16.84 14.25
CA LEU A 573 9.54 17.08 13.15
C LEU A 573 10.01 18.54 13.19
N GLN A 574 11.26 18.72 13.60
CA GLN A 574 11.97 19.98 13.55
C GLN A 574 12.45 20.29 12.12
N PRO A 575 12.76 21.55 11.78
CA PRO A 575 13.43 21.85 10.52
C PRO A 575 14.69 21.00 10.31
N LEU A 576 15.00 20.70 9.05
CA LEU A 576 16.21 19.97 8.68
C LEU A 576 17.46 20.77 9.09
N PRO A 577 18.48 20.10 9.65
CA PRO A 577 19.77 20.73 9.93
C PRO A 577 20.41 21.35 8.68
N ASP A 578 21.17 22.44 8.87
CA ASP A 578 21.79 23.20 7.78
C ASP A 578 22.74 22.36 6.92
N ASP A 579 23.46 21.42 7.55
CA ASP A 579 24.39 20.49 6.89
C ASP A 579 23.65 19.47 6.02
N VAL A 580 22.49 18.97 6.47
CA VAL A 580 21.60 18.10 5.69
C VAL A 580 21.02 18.85 4.50
N CYS A 581 20.55 20.08 4.71
CA CYS A 581 20.04 20.92 3.62
C CYS A 581 21.12 21.22 2.57
N ALA A 582 22.33 21.54 3.01
CA ALA A 582 23.45 21.84 2.13
C ALA A 582 23.99 20.59 1.40
N ALA A 583 23.91 19.40 2.02
CA ALA A 583 24.20 18.13 1.35
C ALA A 583 23.20 17.87 0.22
N PHE A 584 21.91 17.97 0.52
CA PHE A 584 20.84 17.82 -0.47
C PHE A 584 20.96 18.77 -1.65
N LEU A 585 21.17 20.06 -1.40
CA LEU A 585 21.27 21.05 -2.47
C LEU A 585 22.48 20.80 -3.38
N ARG A 586 23.62 20.40 -2.81
CA ARG A 586 24.81 20.01 -3.61
C ARG A 586 24.53 18.78 -4.46
N GLU A 587 23.75 17.84 -3.95
CA GLU A 587 23.42 16.61 -4.67
C GLU A 587 22.41 16.85 -5.79
N VAL A 588 21.39 17.68 -5.57
CA VAL A 588 20.35 17.99 -6.57
C VAL A 588 20.86 18.94 -7.66
N LEU A 589 21.60 19.99 -7.30
CA LEU A 589 22.07 21.01 -8.23
C LEU A 589 23.46 20.69 -8.86
N GLY A 590 24.13 19.64 -8.37
CA GLY A 590 25.47 19.23 -8.83
C GLY A 590 26.59 20.24 -8.49
N GLU A 591 27.75 20.11 -9.13
CA GLU A 591 28.93 20.98 -8.92
C GLU A 591 28.71 22.47 -9.25
N GLN A 592 27.55 22.83 -9.83
CA GLN A 592 27.17 24.22 -10.09
C GLN A 592 26.65 24.97 -8.84
N ALA A 593 26.37 24.27 -7.74
CA ALA A 593 26.04 24.91 -6.48
C ALA A 593 27.32 25.47 -5.83
N ASP A 594 27.64 26.73 -6.13
CA ASP A 594 28.56 27.53 -5.30
C ASP A 594 28.19 27.32 -3.81
N PRO A 595 29.15 27.00 -2.91
CA PRO A 595 28.89 26.91 -1.48
C PRO A 595 28.13 28.13 -0.91
N GLY A 596 28.28 29.31 -1.53
CA GLY A 596 27.49 30.50 -1.25
C GLY A 596 26.00 30.35 -1.55
N LEU A 597 25.63 29.77 -2.70
CA LEU A 597 24.25 29.54 -3.12
C LEU A 597 23.56 28.51 -2.21
N ALA A 598 24.20 27.38 -1.92
CA ALA A 598 23.63 26.36 -1.02
C ALA A 598 23.33 26.94 0.37
N ARG A 599 24.24 27.73 0.95
CA ARG A 599 24.01 28.42 2.24
C ARG A 599 22.89 29.46 2.18
N ARG A 600 22.67 30.13 1.05
CA ARG A 600 21.54 31.06 0.87
C ARG A 600 20.22 30.30 0.80
N LEU A 601 20.14 29.25 -0.01
CA LEU A 601 18.94 28.43 -0.15
C LEU A 601 18.58 27.68 1.14
N THR A 602 19.57 27.13 1.86
CA THR A 602 19.35 26.55 3.20
C THR A 602 18.73 27.57 4.16
N ARG A 603 19.32 28.77 4.28
CA ARG A 603 18.78 29.83 5.15
C ARG A 603 17.38 30.29 4.73
N ARG A 604 17.13 30.42 3.42
CA ARG A 604 15.80 30.77 2.90
C ARG A 604 14.77 29.69 3.15
N SER A 605 15.14 28.42 2.99
CA SER A 605 14.25 27.29 3.27
C SER A 605 13.84 27.22 4.74
N GLY A 606 14.68 27.76 5.64
CA GLY A 606 14.53 27.63 7.08
C GLY A 606 14.54 26.17 7.54
N GLY A 607 15.14 25.26 6.76
CA GLY A 607 15.12 23.82 6.99
C GLY A 607 13.80 23.13 6.66
N ASN A 608 12.85 23.80 6.02
CA ASN A 608 11.61 23.16 5.55
C ASN A 608 11.91 22.31 4.29
N PRO A 609 11.73 20.97 4.33
CA PRO A 609 12.03 20.09 3.21
C PRO A 609 11.31 20.47 1.91
N LEU A 610 10.00 20.73 1.97
CA LEU A 610 9.22 21.13 0.79
C LEU A 610 9.71 22.46 0.21
N HIS A 611 10.02 23.43 1.06
CA HIS A 611 10.59 24.70 0.62
C HIS A 611 11.96 24.49 -0.04
N LEU A 612 12.81 23.67 0.57
CA LEU A 612 14.15 23.36 0.08
C LEU A 612 14.12 22.64 -1.28
N GLU A 613 13.23 21.67 -1.45
CA GLU A 613 13.00 20.94 -2.70
C GLU A 613 12.57 21.89 -3.84
N GLU A 614 11.62 22.78 -3.56
CA GLU A 614 11.13 23.72 -4.57
C GLU A 614 12.18 24.79 -4.90
N LEU A 615 12.99 25.22 -3.92
CA LEU A 615 14.10 26.16 -4.15
C LEU A 615 15.18 25.52 -5.03
N ALA A 616 15.51 24.25 -4.76
CA ALA A 616 16.42 23.47 -5.60
C ALA A 616 15.89 23.33 -7.02
N ARG A 617 14.61 23.02 -7.18
CA ARG A 617 13.96 22.86 -8.49
C ARG A 617 13.95 24.16 -9.30
N ALA A 618 13.59 25.28 -8.67
CA ALA A 618 13.52 26.59 -9.32
C ALA A 618 14.89 27.02 -9.87
N VAL A 619 15.95 26.83 -9.08
CA VAL A 619 17.33 27.11 -9.51
C VAL A 619 17.76 26.16 -10.62
N GLY A 620 17.45 24.86 -10.50
CA GLY A 620 17.81 23.85 -11.50
C GLY A 620 17.15 24.05 -12.87
N GLN A 621 15.93 24.61 -12.93
CA GLN A 621 15.19 24.84 -14.18
C GLN A 621 15.49 26.20 -14.84
N SER A 622 15.66 27.27 -14.05
CA SER A 622 15.78 28.64 -14.58
C SER A 622 17.22 29.13 -14.73
N GLY A 623 18.17 28.53 -14.01
CA GLY A 623 19.53 29.05 -13.87
C GLY A 623 19.63 30.43 -13.21
N SER A 624 18.51 30.97 -12.70
CA SER A 624 18.40 32.30 -12.09
C SER A 624 18.44 32.20 -10.57
N GLU A 625 19.18 33.10 -9.91
CA GLU A 625 19.24 33.20 -8.45
C GLU A 625 18.02 33.91 -7.82
N HIS A 626 17.13 34.48 -8.64
CA HIS A 626 15.93 35.17 -8.16
C HIS A 626 14.79 34.18 -7.98
N VAL A 627 14.70 33.60 -6.78
CA VAL A 627 13.61 32.72 -6.35
C VAL A 627 12.84 33.38 -5.21
N GLU A 628 11.52 33.27 -5.21
CA GLU A 628 10.61 33.86 -4.22
C GLU A 628 10.82 33.27 -2.81
N ASP A 629 10.56 34.07 -1.77
CA ASP A 629 10.91 33.73 -0.37
C ASP A 629 9.87 32.85 0.37
N THR A 630 8.70 32.57 -0.22
CA THR A 630 7.66 31.75 0.42
C THR A 630 7.17 30.64 -0.48
N ILE A 631 6.87 29.46 0.09
CA ILE A 631 6.31 28.32 -0.64
C ILE A 631 5.07 28.74 -1.45
N ALA A 632 4.19 29.55 -0.88
CA ALA A 632 2.99 30.03 -1.57
C ALA A 632 3.34 30.88 -2.81
N ALA A 633 4.32 31.79 -2.71
CA ALA A 633 4.77 32.61 -3.84
C ALA A 633 5.48 31.77 -4.90
N MET A 634 6.26 30.76 -4.51
CA MET A 634 6.91 29.84 -5.44
C MET A 634 5.90 28.96 -6.18
N MET A 635 4.90 28.41 -5.48
CA MET A 635 3.80 27.67 -6.10
C MET A 635 3.03 28.56 -7.08
N GLN A 636 2.79 29.83 -6.73
CA GLN A 636 2.18 30.80 -7.65
C GLN A 636 3.08 31.09 -8.86
N SER A 637 4.37 31.28 -8.68
CA SER A 637 5.33 31.50 -9.76
C SER A 637 5.39 30.31 -10.72
N ARG A 638 5.42 29.09 -10.17
CA ARG A 638 5.34 27.83 -10.92
C ARG A 638 4.02 27.68 -11.65
N LEU A 639 2.89 28.07 -11.05
CA LEU A 639 1.62 28.12 -11.76
C LEU A 639 1.64 29.16 -12.87
N LEU A 640 2.26 30.33 -12.67
CA LEU A 640 2.33 31.39 -13.67
C LEU A 640 3.26 31.05 -14.85
N SER A 641 4.27 30.20 -14.67
CA SER A 641 5.15 29.76 -15.76
C SER A 641 4.48 28.76 -16.71
N LEU A 642 3.38 28.14 -16.30
CA LEU A 642 2.61 27.22 -17.13
C LEU A 642 1.92 27.92 -18.31
N GLY A 643 1.76 27.18 -19.41
CA GLY A 643 0.94 27.57 -20.54
C GLY A 643 -0.50 27.92 -20.14
N PHE A 644 -1.17 28.75 -20.95
CA PHE A 644 -2.51 29.25 -20.63
C PHE A 644 -3.51 28.11 -20.34
N ASP A 645 -3.55 27.07 -21.16
CA ASP A 645 -4.48 25.94 -21.01
C ASP A 645 -4.21 25.10 -19.74
N ALA A 646 -2.96 24.77 -19.47
CA ALA A 646 -2.56 24.07 -18.25
C ALA A 646 -2.98 24.84 -16.99
N ARG A 647 -2.83 26.17 -16.97
CA ARG A 647 -3.30 27.02 -15.85
C ARG A 647 -4.82 26.99 -15.70
N GLN A 648 -5.56 27.04 -16.80
CA GLN A 648 -7.04 26.98 -16.74
C GLN A 648 -7.52 25.63 -16.23
N ILE A 649 -6.86 24.53 -16.62
CA ILE A 649 -7.14 23.19 -16.11
C ILE A 649 -6.92 23.11 -14.60
N LEU A 650 -5.78 23.60 -14.11
CA LEU A 650 -5.50 23.57 -12.66
C LEU A 650 -6.45 24.47 -11.87
N ARG A 651 -6.79 25.66 -12.39
CA ARG A 651 -7.80 26.53 -11.79
C ARG A 651 -9.16 25.85 -11.68
N ALA A 652 -9.63 25.20 -12.75
CA ALA A 652 -10.87 24.42 -12.74
C ALA A 652 -10.79 23.24 -11.75
N ALA A 653 -9.75 22.42 -11.84
CA ALA A 653 -9.51 21.28 -10.96
C ALA A 653 -9.50 21.66 -9.48
N SER A 654 -8.88 22.80 -9.15
CA SER A 654 -8.73 23.28 -7.76
C SER A 654 -10.05 23.50 -7.02
N VAL A 655 -11.17 23.66 -7.74
CA VAL A 655 -12.49 23.91 -7.14
C VAL A 655 -13.06 22.64 -6.50
N PHE A 656 -12.70 21.46 -7.01
CA PHE A 656 -13.08 20.16 -6.42
C PHE A 656 -12.36 19.89 -5.09
N GLY A 657 -11.18 20.50 -4.88
CA GLY A 657 -10.32 20.25 -3.73
C GLY A 657 -9.05 19.49 -4.13
N PRO A 658 -8.45 18.69 -3.22
CA PRO A 658 -7.19 17.98 -3.50
C PRO A 658 -7.34 16.87 -4.55
N VAL A 659 -8.55 16.34 -4.73
CA VAL A 659 -8.88 15.28 -5.70
C VAL A 659 -9.90 15.82 -6.70
N PHE A 660 -9.74 15.47 -7.98
CA PHE A 660 -10.62 15.91 -9.07
C PHE A 660 -10.71 14.86 -10.19
N TRP A 661 -11.65 15.05 -11.12
CA TRP A 661 -11.93 14.10 -12.20
C TRP A 661 -11.83 14.76 -13.57
N LEU A 662 -11.39 13.98 -14.57
CA LEU A 662 -11.23 14.44 -15.96
C LEU A 662 -12.51 15.11 -16.48
N GLU A 663 -13.64 14.39 -16.48
CA GLU A 663 -14.92 14.91 -16.98
C GLU A 663 -15.46 16.05 -16.11
N GLY A 664 -15.10 16.09 -14.82
CA GLY A 664 -15.44 17.20 -13.94
C GLY A 664 -14.72 18.49 -14.32
N VAL A 665 -13.45 18.40 -14.69
CA VAL A 665 -12.67 19.52 -15.23
C VAL A 665 -13.22 19.94 -16.59
N VAL A 666 -13.57 18.98 -17.45
CA VAL A 666 -14.21 19.26 -18.76
C VAL A 666 -15.51 20.04 -18.55
N ALA A 667 -16.36 19.66 -17.60
CA ALA A 667 -17.62 20.34 -17.29
C ALA A 667 -17.44 21.79 -16.82
N LEU A 668 -16.28 22.15 -16.26
CA LEU A 668 -15.96 23.52 -15.83
C LEU A 668 -15.40 24.40 -16.96
N ARG A 669 -15.04 23.84 -18.11
CA ARG A 669 -14.51 24.59 -19.25
C ARG A 669 -15.64 25.02 -20.20
N ARG A 670 -15.44 26.14 -20.89
CA ARG A 670 -16.35 26.61 -21.95
C ARG A 670 -16.31 25.69 -23.17
N GLU A 671 -17.37 25.72 -23.99
CA GLU A 671 -17.58 24.89 -25.17
C GLU A 671 -16.31 24.78 -26.06
N GLY A 672 -15.93 23.53 -26.40
CA GLY A 672 -14.81 23.21 -27.29
C GLY A 672 -13.66 22.38 -26.68
N SER A 673 -13.64 22.16 -25.36
CA SER A 673 -12.61 21.32 -24.73
C SER A 673 -13.04 19.85 -24.72
N SER A 674 -12.41 19.00 -25.54
CA SER A 674 -12.64 17.56 -25.51
C SER A 674 -11.91 16.90 -24.33
N ALA A 675 -12.45 15.79 -23.83
CA ALA A 675 -11.78 15.00 -22.78
C ALA A 675 -10.36 14.55 -23.20
N ALA A 676 -10.14 14.30 -24.50
CA ALA A 676 -8.83 13.95 -25.03
C ALA A 676 -7.81 15.07 -24.83
N LEU A 677 -8.19 16.32 -25.13
CA LEU A 677 -7.29 17.48 -24.99
C LEU A 677 -7.00 17.80 -23.52
N VAL A 678 -7.99 17.69 -22.64
CA VAL A 678 -7.76 17.84 -21.19
C VAL A 678 -6.84 16.73 -20.67
N ARG A 679 -6.98 15.50 -21.17
CA ARG A 679 -6.11 14.37 -20.80
C ARG A 679 -4.65 14.61 -21.21
N GLU A 680 -4.40 15.13 -22.42
CA GLU A 680 -3.04 15.48 -22.87
C GLU A 680 -2.36 16.49 -21.94
N TRP A 681 -3.07 17.56 -21.56
CA TRP A 681 -2.55 18.54 -20.61
C TRP A 681 -2.38 17.96 -19.20
N LEU A 682 -3.27 17.08 -18.76
CA LEU A 682 -3.09 16.39 -17.47
C LEU A 682 -1.87 15.47 -17.49
N ASP A 683 -1.58 14.80 -18.60
CA ASP A 683 -0.37 13.99 -18.76
C ASP A 683 0.89 14.89 -18.74
N GLU A 684 0.84 16.10 -19.30
CA GLU A 684 1.91 17.09 -19.15
C GLU A 684 2.04 17.58 -17.71
N LEU A 685 0.94 17.85 -17.01
CA LEU A 685 0.93 18.25 -15.60
C LEU A 685 1.43 17.12 -14.68
N ILE A 686 1.23 15.85 -15.07
CA ILE A 686 1.83 14.68 -14.42
C ILE A 686 3.33 14.66 -14.65
N ALA A 687 3.79 14.87 -15.88
CA ALA A 687 5.22 14.96 -16.20
C ALA A 687 5.90 16.11 -15.46
N GLN A 688 5.17 17.18 -15.16
CA GLN A 688 5.63 18.32 -14.37
C GLN A 688 5.41 18.15 -12.86
N GLU A 689 4.96 16.98 -12.38
CA GLU A 689 4.70 16.64 -10.97
C GLU A 689 3.74 17.60 -10.25
N ILE A 690 2.78 18.17 -10.96
CA ILE A 690 1.76 19.04 -10.37
C ILE A 690 0.58 18.20 -9.88
N VAL A 691 0.24 17.16 -10.65
CA VAL A 691 -0.87 16.24 -10.38
C VAL A 691 -0.44 14.80 -10.57
N VAL A 692 -1.14 13.86 -9.94
CA VAL A 692 -0.90 12.42 -10.05
C VAL A 692 -2.20 11.73 -10.44
N ARG A 693 -2.11 10.76 -11.34
CA ARG A 693 -3.23 9.89 -11.72
C ARG A 693 -3.41 8.79 -10.68
N ARG A 694 -4.63 8.62 -10.15
CA ARG A 694 -4.93 7.56 -9.19
C ARG A 694 -5.25 6.24 -9.90
N SER A 695 -4.85 5.13 -9.28
CA SER A 695 -5.08 3.77 -9.80
C SER A 695 -6.53 3.30 -9.68
N SER A 696 -7.32 3.96 -8.84
CA SER A 696 -8.75 3.75 -8.68
C SER A 696 -9.43 5.11 -8.54
N SER A 697 -10.71 5.18 -8.93
CA SER A 697 -11.52 6.40 -8.92
C SER A 697 -12.73 6.22 -8.04
N ARG A 698 -13.08 7.27 -7.30
CA ARG A 698 -14.31 7.39 -6.52
C ARG A 698 -15.56 7.23 -7.39
N PHE A 699 -15.50 7.64 -8.65
CA PHE A 699 -16.59 7.45 -9.61
C PHE A 699 -16.10 6.44 -10.67
N PRO A 700 -16.60 5.18 -10.68
CA PRO A 700 -16.02 4.08 -11.47
C PRO A 700 -15.86 4.35 -12.98
N ALA A 701 -16.66 5.25 -13.55
CA ALA A 701 -16.63 5.62 -14.96
C ALA A 701 -15.71 6.83 -15.26
N GLN A 702 -15.00 7.36 -14.26
CA GLN A 702 -14.27 8.63 -14.34
C GLN A 702 -12.79 8.43 -14.03
N GLU A 703 -11.91 9.09 -14.77
CA GLU A 703 -10.49 9.16 -14.44
C GLU A 703 -10.26 10.16 -13.30
N GLU A 704 -9.63 9.69 -12.22
CA GLU A 704 -9.38 10.48 -10.99
C GLU A 704 -7.91 10.89 -10.88
N TYR A 705 -7.71 12.13 -10.46
CA TYR A 705 -6.41 12.77 -10.31
C TYR A 705 -6.34 13.47 -8.94
N GLU A 706 -5.13 13.61 -8.42
CA GLU A 706 -4.84 14.28 -7.15
C GLU A 706 -3.74 15.32 -7.34
N PHE A 707 -3.84 16.47 -6.67
CA PHE A 707 -2.75 17.43 -6.60
C PHE A 707 -1.59 16.86 -5.79
N HIS A 708 -0.37 16.96 -6.31
CA HIS A 708 0.81 16.45 -5.62
C HIS A 708 1.04 17.16 -4.26
N HIS A 709 0.67 18.45 -4.19
CA HIS A 709 0.72 19.25 -2.96
C HIS A 709 -0.56 20.06 -2.77
N LEU A 710 -1.13 20.04 -1.56
CA LEU A 710 -2.30 20.85 -1.22
C LEU A 710 -2.05 22.35 -1.45
N SER A 711 -0.85 22.84 -1.16
CA SER A 711 -0.49 24.25 -1.39
C SER A 711 -0.52 24.66 -2.87
N MET A 712 -0.32 23.71 -3.79
CA MET A 712 -0.46 23.96 -5.23
C MET A 712 -1.94 24.15 -5.60
N GLN A 713 -2.82 23.31 -5.03
CA GLN A 713 -4.27 23.45 -5.17
C GLN A 713 -4.75 24.79 -4.58
N GLU A 714 -4.28 25.17 -3.40
CA GLU A 714 -4.63 26.43 -2.74
C GLU A 714 -4.17 27.65 -3.57
N ALA A 715 -2.96 27.59 -4.14
CA ALA A 715 -2.45 28.65 -5.02
C ALA A 715 -3.29 28.77 -6.30
N ALA A 716 -3.63 27.65 -6.95
CA ALA A 716 -4.48 27.64 -8.15
C ALA A 716 -5.90 28.16 -7.87
N TYR A 717 -6.50 27.74 -6.76
CA TYR A 717 -7.80 28.25 -6.31
C TYR A 717 -7.74 29.74 -5.96
N GLY A 718 -6.61 30.18 -5.37
CA GLY A 718 -6.27 31.57 -5.07
C GLY A 718 -6.36 32.50 -6.27
N MET A 719 -6.02 32.02 -7.47
CA MET A 719 -6.03 32.78 -8.73
C MET A 719 -7.43 32.99 -9.33
N LEU A 720 -8.45 32.30 -8.85
CA LEU A 720 -9.83 32.50 -9.29
C LEU A 720 -10.40 33.78 -8.67
N THR A 721 -11.11 34.57 -9.49
CA THR A 721 -11.90 35.71 -8.99
C THR A 721 -13.06 35.22 -8.11
N ALA A 722 -13.60 36.08 -7.26
CA ALA A 722 -14.75 35.71 -6.42
C ALA A 722 -15.99 35.29 -7.25
N GLU A 723 -16.16 35.86 -8.43
CA GLU A 723 -17.24 35.52 -9.37
C GLU A 723 -17.00 34.14 -10.01
N ASP A 724 -15.79 33.88 -10.51
CA ASP A 724 -15.41 32.59 -11.10
C ASP A 724 -15.53 31.46 -10.07
N ARG A 725 -15.09 31.68 -8.82
CA ARG A 725 -15.22 30.69 -7.74
C ARG A 725 -16.68 30.31 -7.52
N ARG A 726 -17.58 31.30 -7.44
CA ARG A 726 -19.02 31.05 -7.26
C ARG A 726 -19.60 30.27 -8.43
N ALA A 727 -19.28 30.67 -9.66
CA ALA A 727 -19.74 29.97 -10.86
C ALA A 727 -19.24 28.52 -10.90
N ALA A 728 -17.96 28.30 -10.66
CA ALA A 728 -17.37 26.97 -10.67
C ALA A 728 -17.93 26.07 -9.56
N HIS A 729 -18.11 26.59 -8.33
CA HIS A 729 -18.70 25.81 -7.24
C HIS A 729 -20.14 25.35 -7.55
N ARG A 730 -20.94 26.16 -8.26
CA ARG A 730 -22.28 25.73 -8.72
C ARG A 730 -22.20 24.58 -9.73
N THR A 731 -21.30 24.68 -10.71
CA THR A 731 -21.08 23.61 -11.69
C THR A 731 -20.58 22.33 -11.03
N VAL A 732 -19.63 22.43 -10.09
CA VAL A 732 -19.12 21.26 -9.34
C VAL A 732 -20.22 20.61 -8.51
N ALA A 733 -21.05 21.39 -7.81
CA ALA A 733 -22.17 20.84 -7.03
C ALA A 733 -23.12 20.02 -7.92
N HIS A 734 -23.48 20.56 -9.09
CA HIS A 734 -24.33 19.87 -10.04
C HIS A 734 -23.67 18.60 -10.60
N TRP A 735 -22.39 18.69 -10.96
CA TRP A 735 -21.64 17.56 -11.50
C TRP A 735 -21.52 16.42 -10.48
N LEU A 736 -21.13 16.72 -9.24
CA LEU A 736 -21.02 15.74 -8.15
C LEU A 736 -22.37 15.07 -7.87
N GLY A 737 -23.45 15.84 -7.81
CA GLY A 737 -24.80 15.31 -7.63
C GLY A 737 -25.23 14.37 -8.76
N ALA A 738 -24.96 14.74 -10.02
CA ALA A 738 -25.30 13.91 -11.19
C ALA A 738 -24.51 12.59 -11.25
N HIS A 739 -23.30 12.56 -10.68
CA HIS A 739 -22.43 11.38 -10.66
C HIS A 739 -22.56 10.55 -9.38
N GLY A 740 -23.57 10.83 -8.54
CA GLY A 740 -23.94 10.00 -7.39
C GLY A 740 -23.11 10.26 -6.14
N GLU A 741 -22.68 11.49 -5.90
CA GLU A 741 -22.11 11.91 -4.61
C GLU A 741 -23.06 11.57 -3.46
N SER A 742 -22.62 10.68 -2.57
CA SER A 742 -23.40 10.19 -1.44
C SER A 742 -23.27 11.05 -0.18
N ASN A 743 -22.24 11.89 -0.09
CA ASN A 743 -21.97 12.73 1.07
C ASN A 743 -22.64 14.11 0.89
N SER A 744 -23.81 14.27 1.51
CA SER A 744 -24.59 15.51 1.42
C SER A 744 -23.87 16.73 2.01
N TYR A 745 -22.92 16.54 2.91
CA TYR A 745 -22.13 17.65 3.47
C TYR A 745 -21.20 18.27 2.42
N VAL A 746 -20.58 17.45 1.58
CA VAL A 746 -19.73 17.92 0.46
C VAL A 746 -20.57 18.77 -0.49
N LEU A 747 -21.73 18.26 -0.91
CA LEU A 747 -22.66 19.01 -1.76
C LEU A 747 -23.09 20.33 -1.12
N ALA A 748 -23.40 20.33 0.18
CA ALA A 748 -23.78 21.53 0.91
C ALA A 748 -22.69 22.61 0.86
N GLU A 749 -21.44 22.23 1.06
CA GLU A 749 -20.31 23.17 1.04
C GLU A 749 -20.08 23.77 -0.35
N HIS A 750 -20.24 22.98 -1.42
CA HIS A 750 -20.18 23.50 -2.79
C HIS A 750 -21.37 24.43 -3.11
N HIS A 751 -22.59 24.09 -2.72
CA HIS A 751 -23.75 24.99 -2.88
C HIS A 751 -23.57 26.30 -2.12
N ARG A 752 -23.08 26.23 -0.87
CA ARG A 752 -22.82 27.40 -0.02
C ARG A 752 -21.79 28.33 -0.66
N ARG A 753 -20.64 27.79 -1.10
CA ARG A 753 -19.59 28.56 -1.80
C ARG A 753 -20.04 29.05 -3.17
N GLY A 754 -20.95 28.33 -3.82
CA GLY A 754 -21.60 28.70 -5.08
C GLY A 754 -22.63 29.83 -4.94
N GLY A 755 -23.00 30.19 -3.71
CA GLY A 755 -23.97 31.24 -3.40
C GLY A 755 -25.44 30.77 -3.44
N ASP A 756 -25.68 29.47 -3.51
CA ASP A 756 -27.02 28.88 -3.45
C ASP A 756 -27.32 28.46 -2.00
N ALA A 757 -27.76 29.43 -1.21
CA ALA A 757 -28.03 29.24 0.22
C ALA A 757 -29.18 28.24 0.48
N GLU A 758 -30.15 28.16 -0.44
CA GLU A 758 -31.32 27.31 -0.29
C GLU A 758 -30.97 25.84 -0.56
N ALA A 759 -30.24 25.55 -1.65
CA ALA A 759 -29.73 24.20 -1.89
C ALA A 759 -28.72 23.77 -0.82
N ALA A 760 -27.86 24.69 -0.36
CA ALA A 760 -26.93 24.41 0.74
C ALA A 760 -27.67 24.01 2.03
N ALA A 761 -28.71 24.75 2.40
CA ALA A 761 -29.52 24.44 3.58
C ALA A 761 -30.15 23.04 3.49
N ARG A 762 -30.73 22.66 2.35
CA ARG A 762 -31.28 21.32 2.13
C ARG A 762 -30.23 20.22 2.23
N CYS A 763 -29.05 20.44 1.63
CA CYS A 763 -27.96 19.48 1.70
C CYS A 763 -27.39 19.35 3.13
N TYR A 764 -27.25 20.45 3.88
CA TYR A 764 -26.87 20.41 5.29
C TYR A 764 -27.92 19.71 6.16
N GLU A 765 -29.21 19.88 5.84
CA GLU A 765 -30.31 19.19 6.53
C GLU A 765 -30.22 17.68 6.35
N GLU A 766 -30.02 17.23 5.12
CA GLU A 766 -29.80 15.81 4.83
C GLU A 766 -28.47 15.30 5.43
N ALA A 767 -27.40 16.09 5.40
CA ALA A 767 -26.14 15.73 6.06
C ALA A 767 -26.30 15.59 7.58
N ALA A 768 -27.07 16.49 8.22
CA ALA A 768 -27.39 16.42 9.63
C ALA A 768 -28.24 15.19 9.95
N ARG A 769 -29.22 14.83 9.10
CA ARG A 769 -29.96 13.55 9.24
C ARG A 769 -29.04 12.34 9.13
N GLN A 770 -28.12 12.34 8.17
CA GLN A 770 -27.15 11.26 7.98
C GLN A 770 -26.22 11.12 9.20
N ALA A 771 -25.77 12.24 9.78
CA ALA A 771 -24.98 12.26 11.00
C ALA A 771 -25.79 11.83 12.24
N PHE A 772 -27.04 12.28 12.34
CA PHE A 772 -27.96 11.91 13.42
C PHE A 772 -28.26 10.41 13.42
N ALA A 773 -28.51 9.83 12.23
CA ALA A 773 -28.72 8.40 12.07
C ALA A 773 -27.49 7.56 12.46
N ARG A 774 -26.29 8.17 12.46
CA ARG A 774 -25.02 7.56 12.89
C ARG A 774 -24.65 7.87 14.35
N ASN A 775 -25.55 8.52 15.11
CA ASN A 775 -25.35 8.94 16.49
C ASN A 775 -24.19 9.94 16.71
N GLU A 776 -23.99 10.85 15.77
CA GLU A 776 -22.89 11.81 15.85
C GLU A 776 -23.34 13.20 16.29
N PHE A 777 -23.67 13.31 17.57
CA PHE A 777 -24.26 14.52 18.14
C PHE A 777 -23.40 15.77 17.95
N GLU A 778 -22.08 15.69 18.12
CA GLU A 778 -21.20 16.85 17.90
C GLU A 778 -21.19 17.29 16.43
N ALA A 779 -21.12 16.35 15.49
CA ALA A 779 -21.19 16.63 14.05
C ALA A 779 -22.55 17.21 13.65
N VAL A 780 -23.66 16.68 14.20
CA VAL A 780 -25.01 17.23 13.95
C VAL A 780 -25.09 18.68 14.41
N LEU A 781 -24.54 19.03 15.56
CA LEU A 781 -24.54 20.42 16.05
C LEU A 781 -23.74 21.34 15.13
N GLU A 782 -22.55 20.92 14.70
CA GLU A 782 -21.72 21.70 13.77
C GLU A 782 -22.39 21.86 12.39
N ILE A 783 -22.92 20.77 11.83
CA ILE A 783 -23.61 20.77 10.54
C ILE A 783 -24.88 21.63 10.60
N THR A 784 -25.67 21.50 11.67
CA THR A 784 -26.90 22.30 11.83
C THR A 784 -26.57 23.77 12.02
N GLU A 785 -25.52 24.12 12.76
CA GLU A 785 -25.06 25.51 12.88
C GLU A 785 -24.71 26.12 11.51
N ARG A 786 -23.92 25.41 10.70
CA ARG A 786 -23.57 25.83 9.33
C ARG A 786 -24.81 25.92 8.43
N GLY A 787 -25.73 24.97 8.52
CA GLY A 787 -26.99 24.96 7.78
C GLY A 787 -27.89 26.13 8.14
N LEU A 788 -28.00 26.46 9.44
CA LEU A 788 -28.80 27.58 9.94
C LEU A 788 -28.25 28.95 9.53
N ALA A 789 -26.94 29.06 9.30
CA ALA A 789 -26.33 30.25 8.72
C ALA A 789 -26.73 30.45 7.24
N CYS A 790 -27.11 29.38 6.53
CA CYS A 790 -27.60 29.43 5.15
C CYS A 790 -29.13 29.60 5.07
N ALA A 791 -29.86 29.01 6.03
CA ALA A 791 -31.32 28.99 6.05
C ALA A 791 -31.91 30.17 6.84
N ALA A 792 -32.34 31.21 6.13
CA ALA A 792 -32.91 32.41 6.76
C ALA A 792 -34.26 32.15 7.47
N ARG A 793 -35.23 31.49 6.81
CA ARG A 793 -36.57 31.13 7.34
C ARG A 793 -37.16 29.94 6.59
N GLY A 794 -38.22 29.35 7.15
CA GLY A 794 -39.05 28.33 6.49
C GLY A 794 -38.67 26.88 6.83
N LYS A 795 -39.17 25.94 6.02
CA LYS A 795 -39.17 24.50 6.32
C LYS A 795 -37.78 23.91 6.57
N ASP A 796 -36.77 24.34 5.81
CA ASP A 796 -35.40 23.82 5.94
C ASP A 796 -34.75 24.28 7.25
N ARG A 797 -34.92 25.56 7.61
CA ARG A 797 -34.49 26.10 8.92
C ARG A 797 -35.18 25.36 10.07
N GLY A 798 -36.50 25.17 9.97
CA GLY A 798 -37.27 24.46 10.99
C GLY A 798 -36.84 23.01 11.17
N SER A 799 -36.45 22.33 10.08
CA SER A 799 -35.98 20.95 10.13
C SER A 799 -34.59 20.83 10.76
N LEU A 800 -33.68 21.75 10.46
CA LEU A 800 -32.36 21.84 11.09
C LEU A 800 -32.47 22.14 12.60
N LEU A 801 -33.35 23.07 13.00
CA LEU A 801 -33.61 23.40 14.41
C LEU A 801 -34.19 22.22 15.18
N LEU A 802 -35.07 21.43 14.56
CA LEU A 802 -35.61 20.22 15.16
C LEU A 802 -34.51 19.19 15.44
N LEU A 803 -33.68 18.87 14.44
CA LEU A 803 -32.56 17.93 14.62
C LEU A 803 -31.59 18.41 15.71
N ARG A 804 -31.30 19.71 15.74
CA ARG A 804 -30.48 20.33 16.78
C ARG A 804 -31.10 20.17 18.17
N ALA A 805 -32.41 20.42 18.30
CA ALA A 805 -33.13 20.29 19.56
C ALA A 805 -33.12 18.84 20.09
N GLU A 806 -33.36 17.86 19.21
CA GLU A 806 -33.30 16.44 19.57
C GLU A 806 -31.91 16.06 20.11
N VAL A 807 -30.84 16.52 19.46
CA VAL A 807 -29.46 16.26 19.91
C VAL A 807 -29.12 16.98 21.22
N GLU A 808 -29.51 18.24 21.36
CA GLU A 808 -29.33 19.00 22.61
C GLU A 808 -30.05 18.31 23.78
N ALA A 809 -31.25 17.79 23.55
CA ALA A 809 -32.02 17.07 24.57
C ALA A 809 -31.36 15.74 24.96
N LEU A 810 -30.89 14.96 23.99
CA LEU A 810 -30.14 13.72 24.21
C LEU A 810 -28.79 13.97 24.91
N SER A 811 -28.21 15.15 24.72
CA SER A 811 -26.97 15.59 25.37
C SER A 811 -27.19 16.19 26.78
N GLY A 812 -28.42 16.20 27.29
CA GLY A 812 -28.75 16.78 28.60
C GLY A 812 -28.85 18.31 28.62
N ARG A 813 -28.72 19.00 27.48
CA ARG A 813 -28.81 20.46 27.36
C ARG A 813 -30.26 20.90 27.16
N HIS A 814 -31.12 20.57 28.13
CA HIS A 814 -32.58 20.72 28.01
C HIS A 814 -33.06 22.17 27.77
N GLY A 815 -32.36 23.16 28.34
CA GLY A 815 -32.69 24.58 28.09
C GLY A 815 -32.36 25.07 26.67
N GLU A 816 -31.31 24.54 26.05
CA GLU A 816 -30.99 24.80 24.64
C GLU A 816 -31.98 24.08 23.72
N ALA A 817 -32.23 22.80 23.98
CA ALA A 817 -33.19 21.98 23.25
C ALA A 817 -34.58 22.63 23.21
N SER A 818 -35.04 23.15 24.34
CA SER A 818 -36.31 23.86 24.43
C SER A 818 -36.36 25.09 23.53
N ARG A 819 -35.29 25.88 23.47
CA ARG A 819 -35.23 27.08 22.60
C ARG A 819 -35.23 26.68 21.13
N SER A 820 -34.38 25.73 20.75
CA SER A 820 -34.27 25.22 19.38
C SER A 820 -35.59 24.63 18.88
N ALA A 821 -36.28 23.84 19.72
CA ALA A 821 -37.57 23.22 19.36
C ALA A 821 -38.70 24.25 19.22
N LEU A 822 -38.79 25.24 20.12
CA LEU A 822 -39.75 26.34 20.01
C LEU A 822 -39.54 27.17 18.75
N GLU A 823 -38.28 27.46 18.40
CA GLU A 823 -37.96 28.15 17.16
C GLU A 823 -38.31 27.29 15.93
N ALA A 824 -38.08 25.97 15.98
CA ALA A 824 -38.49 25.05 14.92
C ALA A 824 -40.01 25.10 14.67
N MET A 825 -40.82 25.14 15.72
CA MET A 825 -42.28 25.28 15.62
C MET A 825 -42.71 26.58 14.92
N VAL A 826 -41.95 27.67 15.05
CA VAL A 826 -42.25 28.95 14.37
C VAL A 826 -41.95 28.86 12.87
N GLN A 827 -40.95 28.07 12.47
CA GLN A 827 -40.51 27.97 11.08
C GLN A 827 -41.25 26.88 10.28
N LEU A 828 -41.80 25.87 10.97
CA LEU A 828 -42.51 24.75 10.35
C LEU A 828 -44.01 25.04 10.21
N PRO A 829 -44.67 24.62 9.12
CA PRO A 829 -46.13 24.72 9.02
C PRO A 829 -46.79 23.90 10.12
N SER A 830 -47.78 24.48 10.80
CA SER A 830 -48.51 23.84 11.91
C SER A 830 -49.16 22.53 11.49
N THR A 831 -49.51 22.36 10.21
CA THR A 831 -50.08 21.13 9.63
C THR A 831 -49.06 20.02 9.34
N SER A 832 -47.76 20.25 9.56
CA SER A 832 -46.71 19.30 9.17
C SER A 832 -46.33 18.31 10.28
N PRO A 833 -46.03 17.03 9.97
CA PRO A 833 -45.53 16.07 10.96
C PRO A 833 -44.28 16.54 11.71
N ARG A 834 -43.41 17.31 11.04
CA ARG A 834 -42.20 17.87 11.66
C ARG A 834 -42.54 18.92 12.72
N TRP A 835 -43.63 19.68 12.54
CA TRP A 835 -44.08 20.64 13.54
C TRP A 835 -44.56 19.94 14.82
N LEU A 836 -45.32 18.84 14.68
CA LEU A 836 -45.74 18.02 15.82
C LEU A 836 -44.55 17.42 16.57
N ALA A 837 -43.55 16.93 15.84
CA ALA A 837 -42.30 16.44 16.45
C ALA A 837 -41.58 17.56 17.23
N ALA A 838 -41.49 18.77 16.65
CA ALA A 838 -40.93 19.94 17.32
C ALA A 838 -41.73 20.34 18.57
N ALA A 839 -43.06 20.27 18.51
CA ALA A 839 -43.93 20.55 19.64
C ALA A 839 -43.72 19.55 20.79
N GLY A 840 -43.66 18.25 20.49
CA GLY A 840 -43.37 17.22 21.48
C GLY A 840 -42.00 17.40 22.15
N GLU A 841 -40.97 17.68 21.34
CA GLU A 841 -39.61 17.92 21.85
C GLU A 841 -39.54 19.21 22.68
N ALA A 842 -40.20 20.29 22.24
CA ALA A 842 -40.30 21.53 23.00
C ALA A 842 -40.95 21.32 24.37
N SER A 843 -42.08 20.61 24.43
CA SER A 843 -42.75 20.28 25.70
C SER A 843 -41.84 19.48 26.64
N LEU A 844 -41.19 18.43 26.13
CA LEU A 844 -40.33 17.56 26.95
C LEU A 844 -39.09 18.30 27.46
N ALA A 845 -38.41 19.03 26.57
CA ALA A 845 -37.20 19.77 26.91
C ALA A 845 -37.51 20.93 27.87
N SER A 846 -38.61 21.67 27.66
CA SER A 846 -39.08 22.72 28.58
C SER A 846 -39.40 22.15 29.97
N ALA A 847 -40.10 21.01 30.04
CA ALA A 847 -40.44 20.38 31.31
C ALA A 847 -39.18 19.92 32.08
N ARG A 848 -38.23 19.26 31.39
CA ARG A 848 -36.95 18.84 31.98
C ARG A 848 -36.05 20.00 32.40
N ALA A 849 -36.17 21.15 31.73
CA ALA A 849 -35.47 22.37 32.08
C ALA A 849 -36.18 23.21 33.17
N GLY A 850 -37.37 22.80 33.64
CA GLY A 850 -38.17 23.54 34.62
C GLY A 850 -38.87 24.81 34.09
N LEU A 851 -39.01 24.95 32.77
CA LEU A 851 -39.58 26.12 32.09
C LEU A 851 -41.10 25.99 31.92
N HIS A 852 -41.85 26.08 33.02
CA HIS A 852 -43.29 25.80 33.05
C HIS A 852 -44.13 26.72 32.13
N ASP A 853 -43.81 28.01 32.06
CA ASP A 853 -44.52 28.96 31.17
C ASP A 853 -44.41 28.56 29.69
N LYS A 854 -43.28 27.98 29.29
CA LYS A 854 -43.04 27.50 27.92
C LYS A 854 -43.80 26.22 27.61
N VAL A 855 -43.99 25.34 28.60
CA VAL A 855 -44.85 24.15 28.44
C VAL A 855 -46.29 24.58 28.14
N LEU A 856 -46.82 25.57 28.88
CA LEU A 856 -48.16 26.12 28.65
C LEU A 856 -48.30 26.79 27.28
N GLU A 857 -47.27 27.51 26.83
CA GLU A 857 -47.22 28.11 25.49
C GLU A 857 -47.33 27.05 24.38
N VAL A 858 -46.61 25.93 24.51
CA VAL A 858 -46.67 24.83 23.54
C VAL A 858 -48.03 24.15 23.54
N ILE A 859 -48.62 23.92 24.72
CA ILE A 859 -49.95 23.30 24.87
C ILE A 859 -51.02 24.14 24.18
N ALA A 860 -51.03 25.46 24.39
CA ALA A 860 -51.99 26.35 23.73
C ALA A 860 -51.92 26.23 22.20
N ARG A 861 -50.72 26.13 21.64
CA ARG A 861 -50.52 25.96 20.19
C ARG A 861 -50.93 24.57 19.68
N ILE A 862 -50.76 23.52 20.50
CA ILE A 862 -51.21 22.15 20.17
C ILE A 862 -52.74 22.07 20.22
N ASP A 863 -53.39 22.78 21.15
CA ASP A 863 -54.85 22.76 21.27
C ASP A 863 -55.57 23.37 20.07
N GLU A 864 -54.90 24.25 19.32
CA GLU A 864 -55.35 24.83 18.05
C GLU A 864 -55.11 23.94 16.82
N PHE A 865 -54.45 22.79 16.96
CA PHE A 865 -54.12 21.87 15.87
C PHE A 865 -55.26 20.86 15.58
N ASP A 866 -55.70 20.75 14.32
CA ASP A 866 -56.70 19.78 13.87
C ASP A 866 -56.05 18.47 13.36
N PRO A 867 -56.22 17.33 14.07
CA PRO A 867 -55.60 16.04 13.70
C PRO A 867 -56.23 15.34 12.48
N VAL A 868 -57.41 15.76 12.02
CA VAL A 868 -58.17 15.05 10.97
C VAL A 868 -57.48 15.10 9.59
N GLN A 869 -56.51 16.00 9.40
CA GLN A 869 -55.76 16.12 8.15
C GLN A 869 -54.46 15.28 8.09
N ALA A 870 -54.12 14.55 9.16
CA ALA A 870 -52.89 13.76 9.26
C ALA A 870 -53.14 12.27 8.90
N GLY A 871 -52.85 11.87 7.67
CA GLY A 871 -53.08 10.52 7.14
C GLY A 871 -51.86 9.58 7.08
N GLY A 872 -50.67 10.01 7.52
CA GLY A 872 -49.41 9.26 7.36
C GLY A 872 -48.82 8.65 8.63
N GLY A 873 -48.15 7.49 8.54
CA GLY A 873 -47.54 6.79 9.70
C GLY A 873 -46.47 7.59 10.46
N VAL A 874 -45.83 8.58 9.83
CA VAL A 874 -44.87 9.49 10.49
C VAL A 874 -45.60 10.51 11.39
N GLU A 875 -46.83 10.91 11.05
CA GLU A 875 -47.64 11.88 11.81
C GLU A 875 -48.16 11.25 13.11
N LEU A 876 -48.54 9.97 13.06
CA LEU A 876 -48.95 9.18 14.24
C LEU A 876 -47.82 9.02 15.25
N THR A 877 -46.59 8.82 14.78
CA THR A 877 -45.39 8.72 15.63
C THR A 877 -45.12 10.06 16.34
N GLY A 878 -45.31 11.19 15.65
CA GLY A 878 -45.18 12.54 16.23
C GLY A 878 -46.23 12.83 17.30
N LEU A 879 -47.49 12.44 17.07
CA LEU A 879 -48.58 12.58 18.04
C LEU A 879 -48.33 11.75 19.31
N VAL A 880 -47.86 10.50 19.19
CA VAL A 880 -47.49 9.65 20.33
C VAL A 880 -46.31 10.25 21.11
N ARG A 881 -45.29 10.73 20.39
CA ARG A 881 -44.12 11.40 20.99
C ARG A 881 -44.46 12.70 21.71
N ALA A 882 -45.50 13.42 21.28
CA ALA A 882 -45.99 14.62 21.98
C ALA A 882 -46.87 14.28 23.19
N ALA A 883 -47.66 13.20 23.12
CA ALA A 883 -48.57 12.82 24.20
C ALA A 883 -47.85 12.32 25.47
N LEU A 884 -46.76 11.55 25.34
CA LEU A 884 -46.02 11.00 26.49
C LEU A 884 -45.45 12.08 27.42
N PRO A 885 -44.72 13.10 26.92
CA PRO A 885 -44.22 14.20 27.72
C PRO A 885 -45.31 15.05 28.38
N LEU A 886 -46.43 15.29 27.66
CA LEU A 886 -47.57 16.05 28.20
C LEU A 886 -48.24 15.31 29.36
N ALA A 887 -48.36 13.98 29.27
CA ALA A 887 -48.84 13.16 30.38
C ALA A 887 -47.86 13.20 31.56
N ALA A 888 -46.56 13.10 31.31
CA ALA A 888 -45.53 13.17 32.35
C ALA A 888 -45.44 14.56 33.02
N ALA A 889 -45.83 15.63 32.31
CA ALA A 889 -45.90 16.99 32.83
C ALA A 889 -47.25 17.33 33.51
N GLY A 890 -48.16 16.36 33.69
CA GLY A 890 -49.45 16.54 34.38
C GLY A 890 -50.61 17.01 33.49
N HIS A 891 -50.44 17.08 32.18
CA HIS A 891 -51.45 17.52 31.21
C HIS A 891 -52.15 16.33 30.54
N GLY A 892 -52.68 15.42 31.36
CA GLY A 892 -53.28 14.16 30.90
C GLY A 892 -54.45 14.31 29.93
N HIS A 893 -55.25 15.38 30.03
CA HIS A 893 -56.39 15.60 29.13
C HIS A 893 -55.95 15.88 27.67
N THR A 894 -54.96 16.76 27.47
CA THR A 894 -54.38 17.05 26.16
C THR A 894 -53.62 15.84 25.60
N ALA A 895 -52.90 15.10 26.46
CA ALA A 895 -52.24 13.85 26.06
C ALA A 895 -53.23 12.78 25.58
N LEU A 896 -54.35 12.58 26.29
CA LEU A 896 -55.41 11.65 25.90
C LEU A 896 -56.07 12.07 24.57
N ARG A 897 -56.36 13.35 24.38
CA ARG A 897 -56.87 13.87 23.10
C ARG A 897 -55.96 13.55 21.90
N LEU A 898 -54.64 13.65 22.07
CA LEU A 898 -53.66 13.32 21.03
C LEU A 898 -53.65 11.81 20.75
N LEU A 899 -53.69 10.98 21.79
CA LEU A 899 -53.74 9.52 21.66
C LEU A 899 -55.04 9.02 21.02
N ASP A 900 -56.19 9.60 21.39
CA ASP A 900 -57.49 9.32 20.75
C ASP A 900 -57.47 9.67 19.26
N SER A 901 -56.72 10.70 18.89
CA SER A 901 -56.56 11.11 17.49
C SER A 901 -55.67 10.14 16.70
N VAL A 902 -54.63 9.58 17.33
CA VAL A 902 -53.83 8.48 16.77
C VAL A 902 -54.69 7.23 16.58
N GLU A 903 -55.52 6.88 17.57
CA GLU A 903 -56.39 5.71 17.51
C GLU A 903 -57.44 5.84 16.40
N ARG A 904 -58.05 7.02 16.23
CA ARG A 904 -58.99 7.32 15.14
C ARG A 904 -58.33 7.21 13.76
N ALA A 905 -57.12 7.73 13.60
CA ALA A 905 -56.40 7.68 12.33
C ALA A 905 -55.92 6.25 11.98
N LEU A 906 -55.50 5.45 12.97
CA LEU A 906 -55.15 4.03 12.76
C LEU A 906 -56.36 3.18 12.31
N ARG A 907 -57.56 3.51 12.79
CA ARG A 907 -58.82 2.86 12.36
C ARG A 907 -59.26 3.24 10.94
N PHE A 908 -58.69 4.28 10.34
CA PHE A 908 -59.01 4.74 8.98
C PHE A 908 -58.08 4.15 7.90
N VAL A 909 -56.93 3.59 8.32
CA VAL A 909 -55.89 3.00 7.44
C VAL A 909 -55.95 1.46 7.42
N ALA A 910 -56.63 0.85 8.40
CA ALA A 910 -56.99 -0.58 8.43
C ALA A 910 -58.35 -0.81 7.74
#